data_AF-A0A3E2YU46-F1
#
_entry.id   AF-A0A3E2YU46-F1
#
_cell.length_a   1.000
_cell.length_b   1.000
_cell.length_c   1.000
_cell.angle_alpha   90.00
_cell.angle_beta   90.00
_cell.angle_gamma   90.00
#
_symmetry.space_group_name_H-M   'P 1'
#
loop_
_entity.id
_entity.type
_entity.pdbx_description
1 polymer ?
#
loop_
_entity_poly.entity_id
_entity_poly.type
_entity_poly.pdbx_seq_one_letter_code
_entity_poly.pdbx_strand_id
1 'polypeptide(L)'
;MIGVTTVACPDCDGTTFRLDPCRCTRYGNRLLADGGNDDGPACGAGGHREPYRACGLCRGTGTVAVACHRCGRRGRRRAQLVLTVANLDTGAVASHEIVPDDLDPRPCPAGGWAVELTPRVRELAAEAGVAAGVDSLTVRLPAAWRPDLPAAERHDLAARALAEAARPAWRVLVGRSAAPPPVDPMRRLARLCGVADLLLLDLVVEARRHGGGLRWSLRYEVPGSPVPDGPPESCFADLTAGLAGTDVADALAGLGERGRDAPARMLSPDPLRPLIPATTDVAEFARRVRADCTASGAQAVWRDGRWWHTALRCGEPVETLVEQPTGQVVRRTRVPLRRAAEPPDPPWLGEPVPWRSCPDCRPARPSALTCTTCGGTRRVHLAALITLTDLRHRVVHLTWRVGTPEAVPAVSVRPGGRAVVRLPGRYRLGAWAAVFGVRPEDLAEADGGHDLPPDVREGYVALPWAGADPVGEQVRAVGPALPAARLLVTAVRPDPPPLAELLRLALGLDLALVVNVLDLRRHPAAPMRAHGVLWSVELRPPAAPVHHDDLPCRASLETAVAHCLDGLDVALPETVPEDPGVAVPVPRSDARPLPPDPVPGLRRLAGQHAGRPLSVRFSRAGCAVYRHDDDGPLLLVEGDDLPAALAALRLA
;
A
#
# COMPACT_ATOMS: atom_id res chain seq x y z
N MET A 1 38.87 -13.25 -5.38
CA MET A 1 37.61 -12.52 -5.15
C MET A 1 37.97 -11.06 -4.99
N ILE A 2 37.62 -10.22 -5.98
CA ILE A 2 37.80 -8.78 -5.87
C ILE A 2 36.70 -8.30 -4.92
N GLY A 3 37.07 -7.70 -3.79
CA GLY A 3 36.11 -7.19 -2.82
C GLY A 3 35.28 -6.06 -3.44
N VAL A 4 34.03 -5.90 -3.01
CA VAL A 4 33.18 -4.81 -3.48
C VAL A 4 33.74 -3.48 -2.97
N THR A 5 33.79 -2.46 -3.82
CA THR A 5 34.17 -1.11 -3.41
C THR A 5 33.17 -0.60 -2.36
N THR A 6 33.67 -0.30 -1.17
CA THR A 6 32.87 0.31 -0.10
C THR A 6 33.37 1.71 0.20
N VAL A 7 32.45 2.63 0.45
CA VAL A 7 32.75 3.98 0.92
C VAL A 7 32.30 4.15 2.36
N ALA A 8 32.99 5.00 3.12
CA ALA A 8 32.49 5.46 4.41
C ALA A 8 31.11 6.12 4.20
N CYS A 9 30.16 5.84 5.07
CA CYS A 9 28.84 6.44 4.98
C CYS A 9 28.96 7.94 5.29
N PRO A 10 28.66 8.84 4.33
CA PRO A 10 28.81 10.28 4.55
C PRO A 10 27.82 10.84 5.57
N ASP A 11 26.73 10.10 5.87
CA ASP A 11 25.70 10.54 6.81
C ASP A 11 26.10 10.28 8.29
N CYS A 12 27.08 9.40 8.53
CA CYS A 12 27.57 9.12 9.88
C CYS A 12 29.09 9.12 9.99
N ASP A 13 29.81 9.48 8.93
CA ASP A 13 31.27 9.44 8.84
C ASP A 13 31.88 8.12 9.35
N GLY A 14 31.21 6.99 9.07
CA GLY A 14 31.67 5.68 9.52
C GLY A 14 31.28 5.27 10.94
N THR A 15 30.68 6.14 11.75
CA THR A 15 30.44 5.91 13.18
C THR A 15 29.20 5.06 13.48
N THR A 16 28.42 4.65 12.47
CA THR A 16 27.18 3.81 12.53
C THR A 16 25.93 4.47 13.12
N PHE A 17 26.09 5.60 13.80
CA PHE A 17 25.01 6.44 14.30
C PHE A 17 25.35 7.90 14.02
N ARG A 18 24.38 8.79 14.15
CA ARG A 18 24.62 10.24 14.10
C ARG A 18 24.01 10.90 15.31
N LEU A 19 24.64 11.99 15.74
CA LEU A 19 24.07 12.86 16.76
C LEU A 19 23.21 13.89 16.04
N ASP A 20 21.91 13.62 16.00
CA ASP A 20 20.98 14.58 15.45
C ASP A 20 20.54 15.56 16.54
N PRO A 21 20.34 16.85 16.18
CA PRO A 21 19.60 17.76 17.03
C PRO A 21 18.26 17.13 17.40
N CYS A 22 17.99 17.00 18.70
CA CYS A 22 16.71 16.52 19.17
C CYS A 22 15.63 17.45 18.64
N ARG A 23 14.49 16.90 18.18
CA ARG A 23 13.36 17.70 17.67
C ARG A 23 12.93 18.82 18.63
N CYS A 24 13.19 18.68 19.94
CA CYS A 24 12.89 19.72 20.91
C CYS A 24 13.66 21.04 20.71
N THR A 25 14.84 21.00 20.09
CA THR A 25 15.65 22.20 19.81
C THR A 25 15.06 23.05 18.68
N ARG A 26 14.18 22.49 17.84
CA ARG A 26 13.41 23.26 16.84
C ARG A 26 12.41 24.19 17.51
N TYR A 27 11.84 23.73 18.62
CA TYR A 27 10.77 24.39 19.36
C TYR A 27 11.30 25.24 20.52
N GLY A 28 12.47 24.90 21.05
CA GLY A 28 13.11 25.55 22.19
C GLY A 28 12.60 25.01 23.53
N ASN A 29 12.94 25.69 24.62
CA ASN A 29 12.65 25.24 25.99
C ASN A 29 11.23 25.57 26.48
N ARG A 30 10.22 25.45 25.61
CA ARG A 30 8.81 25.73 25.94
C ARG A 30 7.96 24.46 25.80
N LEU A 31 6.99 24.29 26.69
CA LEU A 31 6.01 23.19 26.59
C LEU A 31 5.11 23.36 25.36
N LEU A 32 4.54 24.55 25.17
CA LEU A 32 3.76 24.91 23.99
C LEU A 32 4.66 25.66 22.99
N ALA A 33 4.74 25.17 21.77
CA ALA A 33 5.59 25.74 20.73
C ALA A 33 4.84 25.95 19.42
N ASP A 34 5.17 27.02 18.71
CA ASP A 34 4.62 27.27 17.37
C ASP A 34 5.37 26.43 16.34
N GLY A 35 4.64 25.54 15.68
CA GLY A 35 5.08 24.88 14.46
C GLY A 35 4.89 25.85 13.31
N GLY A 36 5.97 26.41 12.78
CA GLY A 36 5.89 27.10 11.50
C GLY A 36 5.30 26.16 10.43
N ASN A 37 4.54 26.71 9.49
CA ASN A 37 3.93 25.95 8.37
C ASN A 37 4.95 25.39 7.36
N ASP A 38 6.24 25.58 7.59
CA ASP A 38 7.30 25.07 6.73
C ASP A 38 7.63 23.62 7.12
N ASP A 39 6.86 22.68 6.58
CA ASP A 39 7.25 21.26 6.50
C ASP A 39 8.40 21.03 5.46
N GLY A 40 8.95 22.10 4.87
CA GLY A 40 10.23 22.04 4.16
C GLY A 40 11.43 22.04 5.13
N PRO A 41 12.58 21.47 4.75
CA PRO A 41 13.81 21.71 5.50
C PRO A 41 14.08 23.22 5.47
N ALA A 42 13.85 23.89 6.60
CA ALA A 42 14.23 25.27 6.79
C ALA A 42 15.76 25.38 6.73
N CYS A 43 16.29 25.50 5.52
CA CYS A 43 17.67 25.89 5.26
C CYS A 43 17.88 27.40 5.46
N GLY A 44 16.97 28.09 6.16
CA GLY A 44 17.06 29.51 6.47
C GLY A 44 17.16 29.76 7.98
N ALA A 45 18.39 29.90 8.47
CA ALA A 45 18.82 30.74 9.61
C ALA A 45 18.02 30.74 10.95
N GLY A 46 17.19 29.75 11.25
CA GLY A 46 16.66 29.51 12.59
C GLY A 46 17.62 28.64 13.41
N GLY A 47 18.63 29.25 14.05
CA GLY A 47 19.60 28.51 14.89
C GLY A 47 18.93 27.62 15.94
N HIS A 48 19.59 26.50 16.28
CA HIS A 48 19.14 25.59 17.34
C HIS A 48 18.81 26.37 18.62
N ARG A 49 17.58 26.22 19.14
CA ARG A 49 17.15 26.87 20.39
C ARG A 49 17.57 26.03 21.60
N GLU A 50 17.59 26.64 22.79
CA GLU A 50 17.83 25.92 24.06
C GLU A 50 16.90 24.70 24.15
N PRO A 51 17.43 23.50 24.43
CA PRO A 51 16.64 22.28 24.45
C PRO A 51 15.58 22.31 25.55
N TYR A 52 14.48 21.60 25.30
CA TYR A 52 13.44 21.44 26.30
C TYR A 52 13.93 20.60 27.47
N ARG A 53 13.97 21.19 28.67
CA ARG A 53 14.56 20.56 29.87
C ARG A 53 13.88 19.26 30.26
N ALA A 54 12.56 19.17 30.06
CA ALA A 54 11.77 17.97 30.33
C ALA A 54 11.58 17.08 29.09
N CYS A 55 12.46 17.18 28.08
CA CYS A 55 12.32 16.42 26.85
C CYS A 55 12.35 14.91 27.11
N GLY A 56 11.29 14.19 26.74
CA GLY A 56 11.19 12.74 26.91
C GLY A 56 12.22 11.93 26.10
N LEU A 57 12.78 12.52 25.04
CA LEU A 57 13.78 11.86 24.17
C LEU A 57 15.22 12.15 24.61
N CYS A 58 15.61 13.43 24.66
CA CYS A 58 17.00 13.82 24.95
C CYS A 58 17.26 14.15 26.43
N ARG A 59 16.22 14.19 27.27
CA ARG A 59 16.34 14.56 28.70
C ARG A 59 17.07 15.89 28.93
N GLY A 60 16.85 16.86 28.03
CA GLY A 60 17.43 18.21 28.10
C GLY A 60 18.82 18.37 27.49
N THR A 61 19.45 17.32 26.92
CA THR A 61 20.77 17.46 26.28
C THR A 61 20.72 18.15 24.92
N GLY A 62 19.56 18.14 24.26
CA GLY A 62 19.35 18.73 22.94
C GLY A 62 19.83 17.90 21.76
N THR A 63 20.42 16.73 21.99
CA THR A 63 20.85 15.80 20.94
C THR A 63 20.33 14.39 21.22
N VAL A 64 20.12 13.63 20.15
CA VAL A 64 19.76 12.21 20.24
C VAL A 64 20.66 11.41 19.31
N ALA A 65 21.17 10.28 19.79
CA ALA A 65 21.85 9.33 18.94
C ALA A 65 20.79 8.59 18.10
N VAL A 66 20.85 8.75 16.79
CA VAL A 66 19.98 8.05 15.85
C VAL A 66 20.82 7.06 15.06
N ALA A 67 20.35 5.82 15.02
CA ALA A 67 20.93 4.82 14.14
C ALA A 67 21.01 5.34 12.70
N CYS A 68 22.15 5.16 12.04
CA CYS A 68 22.27 5.56 10.65
C CYS A 68 21.49 4.58 9.75
N HIS A 69 20.22 4.90 9.47
CA HIS A 69 19.36 4.13 8.57
C HIS A 69 19.92 4.07 7.15
N ARG A 70 20.65 5.12 6.77
CA ARG A 70 21.30 5.30 5.47
C ARG A 70 22.37 4.24 5.17
N CYS A 71 22.97 3.63 6.18
CA CYS A 71 23.89 2.50 6.04
C CYS A 71 23.49 1.29 6.90
N GLY A 72 22.25 1.23 7.39
CA GLY A 72 21.79 0.13 8.27
C GLY A 72 22.68 -0.10 9.50
N ARG A 73 23.25 0.96 10.11
CA ARG A 73 24.21 0.87 11.24
C ARG A 73 25.55 0.17 10.91
N ARG A 74 25.95 0.10 9.64
CA ARG A 74 27.24 -0.51 9.24
C ARG A 74 28.41 0.48 9.14
N GLY A 75 28.15 1.78 9.07
CA GLY A 75 29.16 2.82 8.88
C GLY A 75 29.77 2.87 7.47
N ARG A 76 29.54 1.85 6.66
CA ARG A 76 30.01 1.75 5.26
C ARG A 76 28.85 1.53 4.32
N ARG A 77 29.04 1.88 3.06
CA ARG A 77 28.06 1.70 2.00
C ARG A 77 28.72 1.07 0.79
N ARG A 78 27.95 0.22 0.11
CA ARG A 78 28.37 -0.43 -1.12
C ARG A 78 28.30 0.55 -2.28
N ALA A 79 29.36 0.63 -3.08
CA ALA A 79 29.38 1.37 -4.34
C ALA A 79 29.14 0.41 -5.52
N GLN A 80 27.97 -0.24 -5.51
CA GLN A 80 27.54 -1.19 -6.54
C GLN A 80 26.03 -1.00 -6.74
N LEU A 81 25.59 -0.93 -7.99
CA LEU A 81 24.18 -0.93 -8.37
C LEU A 81 23.96 -2.07 -9.36
N VAL A 82 23.01 -2.96 -9.08
CA VAL A 82 22.58 -4.00 -10.02
C VAL A 82 21.26 -3.57 -10.62
N LEU A 83 21.22 -3.47 -11.95
CA LEU A 83 20.01 -3.26 -12.72
C LEU A 83 19.57 -4.59 -13.30
N THR A 84 18.33 -4.97 -13.05
CA THR A 84 17.75 -6.22 -13.55
C THR A 84 16.45 -5.93 -14.26
N VAL A 85 16.26 -6.53 -15.43
CA VAL A 85 14.96 -6.59 -16.12
C VAL A 85 14.54 -8.05 -16.21
N ALA A 86 13.30 -8.33 -15.82
CA ALA A 86 12.74 -9.66 -15.80
C ALA A 86 11.41 -9.72 -16.56
N ASN A 87 11.26 -10.76 -17.38
CA ASN A 87 10.05 -11.01 -18.14
C ASN A 87 9.18 -12.04 -17.42
N LEU A 88 8.00 -11.61 -16.95
CA LEU A 88 7.06 -12.45 -16.22
C LEU A 88 6.54 -13.62 -17.08
N ASP A 89 6.34 -13.39 -18.37
CA ASP A 89 5.72 -14.36 -19.28
C ASP A 89 6.69 -15.48 -19.72
N THR A 90 8.01 -15.26 -19.59
CA THR A 90 9.04 -16.22 -20.03
C THR A 90 10.01 -16.64 -18.93
N GLY A 91 10.10 -15.89 -17.83
CA GLY A 91 11.11 -16.07 -16.80
C GLY A 91 12.52 -15.64 -17.20
N ALA A 92 12.69 -15.02 -18.38
CA ALA A 92 13.97 -14.49 -18.80
C ALA A 92 14.38 -13.31 -17.90
N VAL A 93 15.65 -13.27 -17.52
CA VAL A 93 16.22 -12.25 -16.64
C VAL A 93 17.56 -11.80 -17.20
N ALA A 94 17.67 -10.50 -17.45
CA ALA A 94 18.89 -9.83 -17.84
C ALA A 94 19.32 -8.87 -16.73
N SER A 95 20.57 -8.99 -16.27
CA SER A 95 21.12 -8.09 -15.26
C SER A 95 22.48 -7.54 -15.66
N HIS A 96 22.74 -6.30 -15.23
CA HIS A 96 24.01 -5.63 -15.37
C HIS A 96 24.44 -5.04 -14.03
N GLU A 97 25.67 -5.36 -13.64
CA GLU A 97 26.35 -4.71 -12.54
C GLU A 97 26.93 -3.37 -13.02
N ILE A 98 26.78 -2.35 -12.19
CA ILE A 98 27.42 -1.05 -12.38
C ILE A 98 28.36 -0.85 -11.19
N VAL A 99 29.65 -0.70 -11.46
CA VAL A 99 30.68 -0.30 -10.49
C VAL A 99 31.22 1.10 -10.84
N PRO A 100 32.02 1.75 -9.96
CA PRO A 100 32.49 3.12 -10.19
C PRO A 100 33.28 3.30 -11.48
N ASP A 101 34.00 2.27 -11.92
CA ASP A 101 34.84 2.30 -13.13
C ASP A 101 34.03 2.16 -14.43
N ASP A 102 32.78 1.69 -14.36
CA ASP A 102 31.89 1.52 -15.53
C ASP A 102 31.15 2.81 -15.89
N LEU A 103 31.25 3.85 -15.06
CA LEU A 103 30.52 5.09 -15.27
C LEU A 103 31.09 5.87 -16.47
N ASP A 104 30.22 6.30 -17.38
CA ASP A 104 30.50 7.24 -18.48
C ASP A 104 29.80 8.59 -18.22
N PRO A 105 30.40 9.50 -17.43
CA PRO A 105 29.72 10.73 -17.02
C PRO A 105 29.68 11.75 -18.14
N ARG A 106 28.52 12.40 -18.30
CA ARG A 106 28.28 13.45 -19.28
C ARG A 106 27.84 14.76 -18.62
N PRO A 107 28.09 15.91 -19.25
CA PRO A 107 27.57 17.19 -18.77
C PRO A 107 26.05 17.16 -18.68
N CYS A 108 25.49 17.59 -17.54
CA CYS A 108 24.05 17.65 -17.32
C CYS A 108 23.50 19.05 -17.67
N PRO A 109 22.34 19.17 -18.36
CA PRO A 109 21.71 20.47 -18.63
C PRO A 109 21.40 21.30 -17.36
N ALA A 110 21.19 20.63 -16.22
CA ALA A 110 20.97 21.26 -14.92
C ALA A 110 22.27 21.70 -14.22
N GLY A 111 23.43 21.59 -14.89
CA GLY A 111 24.76 21.82 -14.33
C GLY A 111 25.37 20.56 -13.70
N GLY A 112 26.71 20.48 -13.71
CA GLY A 112 27.46 19.34 -13.20
C GLY A 112 27.54 18.15 -14.15
N TRP A 113 27.83 16.97 -13.59
CA TRP A 113 28.06 15.73 -14.33
C TRP A 113 27.11 14.64 -13.87
N ALA A 114 26.61 13.85 -14.81
CA ALA A 114 25.67 12.77 -14.55
C ALA A 114 25.87 11.60 -15.50
N VAL A 115 25.49 10.40 -15.08
CA VAL A 115 25.52 9.18 -15.88
C VAL A 115 24.08 8.79 -16.19
N GLU A 116 23.76 8.65 -17.48
CA GLU A 116 22.43 8.26 -17.93
C GLU A 116 22.36 6.74 -18.11
N LEU A 117 21.58 6.06 -17.27
CA LEU A 117 21.45 4.61 -17.25
C LEU A 117 20.23 4.10 -18.01
N THR A 118 19.32 4.99 -18.43
CA THR A 118 18.13 4.64 -19.20
C THR A 118 18.43 3.80 -20.46
N PRO A 119 19.47 4.10 -21.28
CA PRO A 119 19.83 3.25 -22.42
C PRO A 119 20.17 1.82 -22.00
N ARG A 120 20.93 1.65 -20.90
CA ARG A 120 21.29 0.34 -20.37
C ARG A 120 20.05 -0.46 -19.96
N VAL A 121 19.07 0.18 -19.32
CA VAL A 121 17.83 -0.52 -18.96
C VAL A 121 17.04 -0.94 -20.19
N ARG A 122 17.06 -0.16 -21.29
CA ARG A 122 16.44 -0.55 -22.57
C ARG A 122 17.15 -1.74 -23.22
N GLU A 123 18.48 -1.78 -23.16
CA GLU A 123 19.26 -2.95 -23.61
C GLU A 123 18.86 -4.21 -22.83
N LEU A 124 18.82 -4.12 -21.49
CA LEU A 124 18.38 -5.23 -20.64
C LEU A 124 16.93 -5.65 -20.91
N ALA A 125 16.04 -4.69 -21.19
CA ALA A 125 14.67 -5.00 -21.58
C ALA A 125 14.59 -5.74 -22.92
N ALA A 126 15.41 -5.35 -23.90
CA ALA A 126 15.49 -6.06 -25.17
C ALA A 126 16.05 -7.49 -24.98
N GLU A 127 17.10 -7.65 -24.16
CA GLU A 127 17.69 -8.96 -23.83
C GLU A 127 16.70 -9.89 -23.12
N ALA A 128 15.91 -9.37 -22.17
CA ALA A 128 14.88 -10.13 -21.46
C ALA A 128 13.58 -10.30 -22.28
N GLY A 129 13.46 -9.63 -23.43
CA GLY A 129 12.25 -9.64 -24.27
C GLY A 129 11.05 -8.92 -23.64
N VAL A 130 11.28 -7.85 -22.88
CA VAL A 130 10.25 -7.04 -22.23
C VAL A 130 9.84 -5.85 -23.09
N ALA A 131 8.54 -5.69 -23.33
CA ALA A 131 7.95 -4.57 -24.04
C ALA A 131 7.44 -3.51 -23.04
N ALA A 132 8.34 -2.72 -22.46
CA ALA A 132 7.99 -1.69 -21.47
C ALA A 132 8.58 -0.31 -21.79
N GLY A 133 7.83 0.73 -21.43
CA GLY A 133 8.39 2.07 -21.23
C GLY A 133 9.26 2.07 -19.97
N VAL A 134 10.44 2.65 -20.07
CA VAL A 134 11.41 2.70 -18.96
C VAL A 134 11.51 4.14 -18.47
N ASP A 135 11.31 4.33 -17.17
CA ASP A 135 11.52 5.61 -16.50
C ASP A 135 12.97 6.07 -16.65
N SER A 136 13.18 7.38 -16.74
CA SER A 136 14.53 7.93 -16.82
C SER A 136 15.31 7.60 -15.56
N LEU A 137 16.47 6.96 -15.71
CA LEU A 137 17.37 6.63 -14.62
C LEU A 137 18.72 7.32 -14.80
N THR A 138 19.04 8.22 -13.88
CA THR A 138 20.28 9.00 -13.92
C THR A 138 21.01 8.94 -12.57
N VAL A 139 22.34 8.78 -12.59
CA VAL A 139 23.22 8.91 -11.41
C VAL A 139 23.91 10.27 -11.47
N ARG A 140 23.62 11.17 -10.53
CA ARG A 140 24.30 12.47 -10.45
C ARG A 140 25.61 12.34 -9.68
N LEU A 141 26.70 12.86 -10.25
CA LEU A 141 27.99 12.91 -9.58
C LEU A 141 28.09 14.10 -8.63
N PRO A 142 28.96 14.04 -7.60
CA PRO A 142 29.14 15.14 -6.67
C PRO A 142 29.67 16.38 -7.40
N ALA A 143 29.33 17.58 -6.92
CA ALA A 143 29.72 18.83 -7.55
C ALA A 143 31.26 19.00 -7.69
N ALA A 144 32.05 18.29 -6.89
CA ALA A 144 33.51 18.29 -6.97
C ALA A 144 34.06 17.45 -8.14
N TRP A 145 33.29 16.51 -8.70
CA TRP A 145 33.78 15.64 -9.77
C TRP A 145 34.07 16.42 -11.04
N ARG A 146 35.25 16.20 -11.64
CA ARG A 146 35.65 16.74 -12.94
C ARG A 146 36.42 15.68 -13.74
N PRO A 147 36.38 15.71 -15.07
CA PRO A 147 37.06 14.72 -15.92
C PRO A 147 38.59 14.79 -15.83
N ASP A 148 39.13 15.95 -15.46
CA ASP A 148 40.57 16.25 -15.33
C ASP A 148 41.17 15.88 -13.95
N LEU A 149 40.34 15.45 -12.99
CA LEU A 149 40.83 14.98 -11.70
C LEU A 149 41.69 13.70 -11.84
N PRO A 150 42.64 13.46 -10.90
CA PRO A 150 43.36 12.19 -10.82
C PRO A 150 42.41 10.99 -10.78
N ALA A 151 42.82 9.88 -11.40
CA ALA A 151 41.95 8.70 -11.56
C ALA A 151 41.41 8.17 -10.22
N ALA A 152 42.23 8.16 -9.17
CA ALA A 152 41.82 7.75 -7.82
C ALA A 152 40.74 8.66 -7.23
N GLU A 153 40.87 9.98 -7.37
CA GLU A 153 39.86 10.93 -6.90
C GLU A 153 38.55 10.83 -7.69
N ARG A 154 38.64 10.61 -9.02
CA ARG A 154 37.46 10.33 -9.85
C ARG A 154 36.75 9.06 -9.40
N HIS A 155 37.50 7.99 -9.15
CA HIS A 155 36.97 6.71 -8.66
C HIS A 155 36.26 6.87 -7.31
N ASP A 156 36.87 7.56 -6.35
CA ASP A 156 36.27 7.79 -5.02
C ASP A 156 34.97 8.59 -5.10
N LEU A 157 34.93 9.65 -5.91
CA LEU A 157 33.74 10.47 -6.11
C LEU A 157 32.64 9.73 -6.86
N ALA A 158 33.01 8.91 -7.87
CA ALA A 158 32.10 7.99 -8.55
C ALA A 158 31.52 6.96 -7.59
N ALA A 159 32.35 6.36 -6.73
CA ALA A 159 31.93 5.39 -5.73
C ALA A 159 30.92 5.98 -4.73
N ARG A 160 31.13 7.24 -4.28
CA ARG A 160 30.18 7.95 -3.42
C ARG A 160 28.84 8.21 -4.10
N ALA A 161 28.85 8.66 -5.36
CA ALA A 161 27.62 8.89 -6.12
C ALA A 161 26.84 7.60 -6.37
N LEU A 162 27.55 6.53 -6.73
CA LEU A 162 26.93 5.23 -6.95
C LEU A 162 26.35 4.66 -5.66
N ALA A 163 27.08 4.75 -4.55
CA ALA A 163 26.55 4.37 -3.24
C ALA A 163 25.26 5.14 -2.90
N GLU A 164 25.17 6.44 -3.26
CA GLU A 164 23.95 7.25 -3.11
C GLU A 164 22.80 6.80 -3.99
N ALA A 165 23.06 6.52 -5.26
CA ALA A 165 22.05 6.02 -6.19
C ALA A 165 21.58 4.59 -5.91
N ALA A 166 22.42 3.77 -5.25
CA ALA A 166 22.17 2.37 -4.86
C ALA A 166 21.19 2.24 -3.67
N ARG A 167 20.03 2.91 -3.77
CA ARG A 167 18.91 2.83 -2.82
C ARG A 167 17.60 2.58 -3.58
N PRO A 168 17.17 1.32 -3.72
CA PRO A 168 17.91 0.11 -3.36
C PRO A 168 19.13 -0.18 -4.24
N ALA A 169 20.08 -0.98 -3.75
CA ALA A 169 21.30 -1.38 -4.47
C ALA A 169 21.03 -2.43 -5.57
N TRP A 170 19.86 -3.07 -5.50
CA TRP A 170 19.32 -3.91 -6.55
C TRP A 170 18.00 -3.31 -7.02
N ARG A 171 17.91 -2.94 -8.29
CA ARG A 171 16.69 -2.42 -8.92
C ARG A 171 16.20 -3.41 -9.95
N VAL A 172 14.97 -3.89 -9.77
CA VAL A 172 14.35 -4.88 -10.65
C VAL A 172 13.15 -4.24 -11.33
N LEU A 173 13.14 -4.28 -12.66
CA LEU A 173 11.96 -3.96 -13.47
C LEU A 173 11.35 -5.26 -13.95
N VAL A 174 10.13 -5.55 -13.50
CA VAL A 174 9.35 -6.69 -13.98
C VAL A 174 8.42 -6.21 -15.08
N GLY A 175 8.49 -6.81 -16.26
CA GLY A 175 7.62 -6.50 -17.37
C GLY A 175 7.10 -7.74 -18.09
N ARG A 176 6.33 -7.50 -19.15
CA ARG A 176 5.73 -8.52 -20.00
C ARG A 176 6.28 -8.45 -21.41
N SER A 177 6.09 -9.52 -22.17
CA SER A 177 6.54 -9.64 -23.57
C SER A 177 5.71 -8.76 -24.52
N ALA A 178 4.46 -8.50 -24.17
CA ALA A 178 3.58 -7.59 -24.89
C ALA A 178 3.37 -6.30 -24.07
N ALA A 179 3.46 -5.16 -24.75
CA ALA A 179 3.10 -3.89 -24.14
C ALA A 179 1.59 -3.90 -23.79
N PRO A 180 1.18 -3.29 -22.68
CA PRO A 180 -0.23 -3.13 -22.39
C PRO A 180 -0.89 -2.32 -23.52
N PRO A 181 -2.14 -2.64 -23.89
CA PRO A 181 -2.84 -1.89 -24.93
C PRO A 181 -2.98 -0.41 -24.49
N PRO A 182 -2.87 0.54 -25.43
CA PRO A 182 -3.02 1.95 -25.11
C PRO A 182 -4.39 2.21 -24.50
N VAL A 183 -4.40 2.97 -23.40
CA VAL A 183 -5.65 3.35 -22.72
C VAL A 183 -6.26 4.53 -23.47
N ASP A 184 -7.49 4.36 -23.95
CA ASP A 184 -8.30 5.47 -24.45
C ASP A 184 -8.73 6.38 -23.28
N PRO A 185 -8.25 7.64 -23.21
CA PRO A 185 -8.57 8.54 -22.10
C PRO A 185 -10.06 8.88 -22.01
N MET A 186 -10.77 8.98 -23.14
CA MET A 186 -12.21 9.28 -23.13
C MET A 186 -12.99 8.12 -22.52
N ARG A 187 -12.70 6.90 -22.96
CA ARG A 187 -13.32 5.69 -22.42
C ARG A 187 -12.97 5.49 -20.93
N ARG A 188 -11.74 5.83 -20.53
CA ARG A 188 -11.33 5.79 -19.12
C ARG A 188 -12.14 6.78 -18.28
N LEU A 189 -12.24 8.04 -18.71
CA LEU A 189 -12.99 9.05 -17.97
C LEU A 189 -14.46 8.66 -17.85
N ALA A 190 -15.07 8.19 -18.94
CA ALA A 190 -16.45 7.72 -18.93
C ALA A 190 -16.66 6.54 -17.97
N ARG A 191 -15.71 5.59 -17.93
CA ARG A 191 -15.72 4.49 -16.96
C ARG A 191 -15.64 5.01 -15.52
N LEU A 192 -14.73 5.93 -15.23
CA LEU A 192 -14.58 6.49 -13.88
C LEU A 192 -15.85 7.21 -13.43
N CYS A 193 -16.47 8.00 -14.31
CA CYS A 193 -17.76 8.66 -14.05
C CYS A 193 -18.88 7.65 -13.76
N GLY A 194 -19.00 6.62 -14.61
CA GLY A 194 -20.03 5.58 -14.43
C GLY A 194 -19.88 4.83 -13.11
N VAL A 195 -18.64 4.53 -12.69
CA VAL A 195 -18.39 3.92 -11.38
C VAL A 195 -18.69 4.90 -10.24
N ALA A 196 -18.40 6.20 -10.35
CA ALA A 196 -18.83 7.19 -9.34
C ALA A 196 -20.35 7.16 -9.13
N ASP A 197 -21.11 7.15 -10.22
CA ASP A 197 -22.58 7.08 -10.16
C ASP A 197 -23.07 5.76 -9.55
N LEU A 198 -22.46 4.61 -9.88
CA LEU A 198 -22.78 3.32 -9.29
C LEU A 198 -22.49 3.29 -7.79
N LEU A 199 -21.36 3.85 -7.36
CA LEU A 199 -20.93 3.81 -5.96
C LEU A 199 -21.53 4.92 -5.11
N LEU A 200 -22.28 5.85 -5.71
CA LEU A 200 -22.77 7.06 -5.05
C LEU A 200 -21.60 7.83 -4.40
N LEU A 201 -20.57 8.07 -5.20
CA LEU A 201 -19.37 8.83 -4.84
C LEU A 201 -19.19 9.99 -5.81
N ASP A 202 -18.38 10.95 -5.39
CA ASP A 202 -17.88 11.98 -6.29
C ASP A 202 -16.63 11.48 -6.99
N LEU A 203 -16.56 11.62 -8.32
CA LEU A 203 -15.26 11.58 -9.01
C LEU A 203 -14.72 13.01 -9.07
N VAL A 204 -13.58 13.24 -8.44
CA VAL A 204 -12.91 14.53 -8.39
C VAL A 204 -11.71 14.52 -9.33
N VAL A 205 -11.71 15.41 -10.31
CA VAL A 205 -10.54 15.77 -11.11
C VAL A 205 -10.00 17.09 -10.60
N GLU A 206 -8.78 17.07 -10.06
CA GLU A 206 -8.16 18.25 -9.46
C GLU A 206 -6.92 18.67 -10.24
N ALA A 207 -6.80 19.97 -10.48
CA ALA A 207 -5.61 20.61 -11.02
C ALA A 207 -5.06 21.60 -10.00
N ARG A 208 -3.86 21.33 -9.46
CA ARG A 208 -3.21 22.13 -8.42
C ARG A 208 -1.84 22.63 -8.88
N ARG A 209 -1.47 23.86 -8.53
CA ARG A 209 -0.13 24.38 -8.80
C ARG A 209 0.87 23.79 -7.80
N HIS A 210 1.95 23.19 -8.31
CA HIS A 210 3.04 22.64 -7.50
C HIS A 210 4.36 22.76 -8.25
N GLY A 211 5.41 23.29 -7.59
CA GLY A 211 6.76 23.39 -8.18
C GLY A 211 6.83 24.19 -9.48
N GLY A 212 6.05 25.26 -9.61
CA GLY A 212 5.98 26.10 -10.82
C GLY A 212 5.11 25.55 -11.95
N GLY A 213 4.65 24.30 -11.86
CA GLY A 213 3.79 23.64 -12.84
C GLY A 213 2.37 23.38 -12.32
N LEU A 214 1.47 22.98 -13.22
CA LEU A 214 0.15 22.45 -12.86
C LEU A 214 0.23 20.93 -12.79
N ARG A 215 -0.27 20.34 -11.72
CA ARG A 215 -0.34 18.88 -11.51
C ARG A 215 -1.78 18.43 -11.44
N TRP A 216 -2.04 17.25 -12.01
CA TRP A 216 -3.37 16.67 -12.14
C TRP A 216 -3.52 15.43 -11.27
N SER A 217 -4.70 15.25 -10.71
CA SER A 217 -5.05 14.03 -9.97
C SER A 217 -6.53 13.68 -10.17
N LEU A 218 -6.84 12.39 -10.10
CA LEU A 218 -8.18 11.84 -10.23
C LEU A 218 -8.43 10.92 -9.05
N ARG A 219 -9.58 11.04 -8.39
CA ARG A 219 -9.91 10.22 -7.22
C ARG A 219 -11.40 10.19 -6.94
N TYR A 220 -11.85 9.18 -6.22
CA TYR A 220 -13.17 9.18 -5.61
C TYR A 220 -13.13 9.83 -4.22
N GLU A 221 -14.22 10.51 -3.91
CA GLU A 221 -14.50 11.10 -2.60
C GLU A 221 -15.93 10.79 -2.16
N VAL A 222 -16.15 10.69 -0.85
CA VAL A 222 -17.51 10.70 -0.30
C VAL A 222 -18.05 12.14 -0.43
N PRO A 223 -19.31 12.36 -0.87
CA PRO A 223 -19.86 13.70 -0.96
C PRO A 223 -19.70 14.50 0.33
N GLY A 224 -19.25 15.75 0.21
CA GLY A 224 -18.96 16.61 1.35
C GLY A 224 -17.61 16.33 2.03
N SER A 225 -16.75 15.48 1.45
CA SER A 225 -15.36 15.35 1.91
C SER A 225 -14.62 16.69 1.77
N PRO A 226 -13.77 17.04 2.73
CA PRO A 226 -12.92 18.23 2.62
C PRO A 226 -11.90 18.07 1.49
N VAL A 227 -11.42 19.21 0.96
CA VAL A 227 -10.32 19.20 -0.02
C VAL A 227 -9.03 18.77 0.70
N PRO A 228 -8.27 17.77 0.18
CA PRO A 228 -7.02 17.36 0.79
C PRO A 228 -5.99 18.50 0.90
N ASP A 229 -5.32 18.62 2.04
CA ASP A 229 -4.34 19.69 2.30
C ASP A 229 -3.11 19.60 1.38
N GLY A 230 -2.63 18.38 1.12
CA GLY A 230 -1.49 18.11 0.24
C GLY A 230 -1.92 17.73 -1.18
N PRO A 231 -1.03 17.88 -2.18
CA PRO A 231 -1.22 17.17 -3.44
C PRO A 231 -1.27 15.66 -3.15
N PRO A 232 -2.14 14.88 -3.82
CA PRO A 232 -2.17 13.44 -3.65
C PRO A 232 -0.84 12.81 -4.07
N GLU A 233 -0.55 11.61 -3.54
CA GLU A 233 0.69 10.87 -3.84
C GLU A 233 0.89 10.66 -5.34
N SER A 234 -0.20 10.35 -6.06
CA SER A 234 -0.22 10.26 -7.52
C SER A 234 -0.62 11.59 -8.15
N CYS A 235 0.38 12.30 -8.69
CA CYS A 235 0.19 13.55 -9.43
C CYS A 235 0.82 13.47 -10.82
N PHE A 236 0.05 13.86 -11.84
CA PHE A 236 0.45 13.77 -13.24
C PHE A 236 0.71 15.14 -13.86
N ALA A 237 1.52 15.17 -14.92
CA ALA A 237 1.84 16.41 -15.64
C ALA A 237 0.63 16.99 -16.39
N ASP A 238 -0.26 16.13 -16.88
CA ASP A 238 -1.50 16.49 -17.57
C ASP A 238 -2.61 15.47 -17.31
N LEU A 239 -3.83 15.80 -17.74
CA LEU A 239 -5.01 14.97 -17.55
C LEU A 239 -4.95 13.66 -18.33
N THR A 240 -4.34 13.64 -19.52
CA THR A 240 -4.24 12.43 -20.35
C THR A 240 -3.34 11.41 -19.67
N ALA A 241 -2.19 11.85 -19.16
CA ALA A 241 -1.31 11.02 -18.33
C ALA A 241 -2.03 10.54 -17.06
N GLY A 242 -2.82 11.41 -16.42
CA GLY A 242 -3.61 11.03 -15.26
C GLY A 242 -4.67 9.97 -15.56
N LEU A 243 -5.36 10.06 -16.68
CA LEU A 243 -6.32 9.03 -17.11
C LEU A 243 -5.62 7.73 -17.52
N ALA A 244 -4.45 7.80 -18.17
CA ALA A 244 -3.68 6.60 -18.50
C ALA A 244 -3.19 5.88 -17.24
N GLY A 245 -2.78 6.63 -16.21
CA GLY A 245 -2.19 6.12 -14.98
C GLY A 245 -3.12 5.99 -13.77
N THR A 246 -4.42 6.22 -13.90
CA THR A 246 -5.39 6.06 -12.80
C THR A 246 -6.52 5.14 -13.22
N ASP A 247 -6.56 3.95 -12.63
CA ASP A 247 -7.71 3.06 -12.72
C ASP A 247 -8.75 3.28 -11.60
N VAL A 248 -9.74 2.38 -11.51
CA VAL A 248 -10.81 2.51 -10.52
C VAL A 248 -10.28 2.21 -9.11
N ALA A 249 -9.40 1.23 -8.95
CA ALA A 249 -8.79 0.91 -7.66
C ALA A 249 -7.85 2.03 -7.22
N ASP A 250 -7.04 2.57 -8.14
CA ASP A 250 -6.18 3.73 -7.87
C ASP A 250 -7.00 4.95 -7.41
N ALA A 251 -8.13 5.22 -8.07
CA ALA A 251 -9.01 6.33 -7.69
C ALA A 251 -9.71 6.10 -6.34
N LEU A 252 -9.95 4.85 -5.95
CA LEU A 252 -10.53 4.49 -4.65
C LEU A 252 -9.50 4.50 -3.52
N ALA A 253 -8.21 4.30 -3.81
CA ALA A 253 -7.16 4.29 -2.81
C ALA A 253 -7.13 5.58 -1.98
N GLY A 254 -7.02 5.45 -0.65
CA GLY A 254 -7.07 6.52 0.35
C GLY A 254 -8.46 7.11 0.62
N LEU A 255 -9.55 6.48 0.17
CA LEU A 255 -10.91 7.01 0.34
C LEU A 255 -11.31 7.12 1.82
N GLY A 256 -10.94 6.14 2.64
CA GLY A 256 -11.20 6.08 4.08
C GLY A 256 -10.53 7.21 4.83
N GLU A 257 -9.29 7.53 4.48
CA GLU A 257 -8.58 8.65 5.07
C GLU A 257 -9.18 9.99 4.68
N ARG A 258 -9.50 10.19 3.40
CA ARG A 258 -10.10 11.43 2.89
C ARG A 258 -11.53 11.64 3.37
N GLY A 259 -12.31 10.58 3.44
CA GLY A 259 -13.72 10.58 3.85
C GLY A 259 -13.93 10.52 5.36
N ARG A 260 -12.86 10.49 6.16
CA ARG A 260 -12.92 10.38 7.63
C ARG A 260 -13.80 11.44 8.27
N ASP A 261 -13.70 12.68 7.78
CA ASP A 261 -14.46 13.83 8.29
C ASP A 261 -15.72 14.14 7.44
N ALA A 262 -16.00 13.34 6.41
CA ALA A 262 -17.18 13.52 5.58
C ALA A 262 -18.47 13.22 6.38
N PRO A 263 -19.57 13.95 6.10
CA PRO A 263 -20.82 13.76 6.81
C PRO A 263 -21.40 12.36 6.53
N ALA A 264 -21.63 11.58 7.59
CA ALA A 264 -22.33 10.30 7.50
C ALA A 264 -23.82 10.54 7.27
N ARG A 265 -24.34 10.13 6.10
CA ARG A 265 -25.76 10.25 5.72
C ARG A 265 -26.26 8.95 5.13
N MET A 266 -27.50 8.62 5.41
CA MET A 266 -28.23 7.48 4.86
C MET A 266 -28.25 7.58 3.33
N LEU A 267 -28.22 6.42 2.66
CA LEU A 267 -28.31 6.34 1.21
C LEU A 267 -29.72 5.89 0.82
N SER A 268 -30.31 6.61 -0.13
CA SER A 268 -31.59 6.31 -0.77
C SER A 268 -31.33 6.08 -2.28
N PRO A 269 -30.67 4.97 -2.66
CA PRO A 269 -30.38 4.70 -4.06
C PRO A 269 -31.67 4.60 -4.86
N ASP A 270 -31.73 5.27 -6.02
CA ASP A 270 -32.81 5.06 -6.99
C ASP A 270 -32.47 3.83 -7.85
N PRO A 271 -33.22 2.71 -7.72
CA PRO A 271 -32.94 1.48 -8.43
C PRO A 271 -33.15 1.58 -9.96
N LEU A 272 -33.83 2.63 -10.45
CA LEU A 272 -34.11 2.84 -11.87
C LEU A 272 -33.21 3.89 -12.53
N ARG A 273 -32.21 4.41 -11.80
CA ARG A 273 -31.36 5.49 -12.29
C ARG A 273 -30.54 5.05 -13.51
N PRO A 274 -30.74 5.66 -14.69
CA PRO A 274 -29.93 5.34 -15.86
C PRO A 274 -28.51 5.88 -15.66
N LEU A 275 -27.49 5.07 -15.98
CA LEU A 275 -26.12 5.55 -16.05
C LEU A 275 -26.01 6.51 -17.23
N ILE A 276 -25.78 7.79 -16.95
CA ILE A 276 -25.62 8.82 -17.98
C ILE A 276 -24.20 8.70 -18.55
N PRO A 277 -24.03 8.38 -19.86
CA PRO A 277 -22.71 8.32 -20.44
C PRO A 277 -22.06 9.70 -20.39
N ALA A 278 -20.89 9.80 -19.77
CA ALA A 278 -20.07 11.01 -19.86
C ALA A 278 -19.43 11.08 -21.25
N THR A 279 -20.12 11.66 -22.22
CA THR A 279 -19.49 12.05 -23.49
C THR A 279 -18.76 13.36 -23.25
N THR A 280 -17.46 13.28 -22.98
CA THR A 280 -16.64 14.47 -22.68
C THR A 280 -15.37 14.42 -23.51
N ASP A 281 -15.16 15.45 -24.34
CA ASP A 281 -13.86 15.70 -24.96
C ASP A 281 -12.87 16.04 -23.84
N VAL A 282 -11.87 15.16 -23.65
CA VAL A 282 -10.87 15.27 -22.58
C VAL A 282 -10.04 16.55 -22.72
N ALA A 283 -9.73 16.98 -23.95
CA ALA A 283 -8.95 18.18 -24.18
C ALA A 283 -9.75 19.45 -23.86
N GLU A 284 -11.03 19.50 -24.23
CA GLU A 284 -11.93 20.59 -23.87
C GLU A 284 -12.14 20.66 -22.35
N PHE A 285 -12.39 19.51 -21.72
CA PHE A 285 -12.55 19.41 -20.28
C PHE A 285 -11.30 19.86 -19.53
N ALA A 286 -10.11 19.44 -19.97
CA ALA A 286 -8.85 19.91 -19.40
C ALA A 286 -8.67 21.43 -19.54
N ARG A 287 -9.02 22.02 -20.70
CA ARG A 287 -8.98 23.48 -20.89
C ARG A 287 -9.92 24.20 -19.94
N ARG A 288 -11.12 23.67 -19.72
CA ARG A 288 -12.10 24.27 -18.81
C ARG A 288 -11.61 24.25 -17.36
N VAL A 289 -11.13 23.12 -16.85
CA VAL A 289 -10.57 23.04 -15.50
C VAL A 289 -9.37 23.98 -15.32
N ARG A 290 -8.52 24.15 -16.34
CA ARG A 290 -7.43 25.14 -16.31
C ARG A 290 -7.93 26.58 -16.25
N ALA A 291 -9.03 26.89 -16.96
CA ALA A 291 -9.63 28.23 -16.93
C ALA A 291 -10.19 28.58 -15.54
N ASP A 292 -10.68 27.58 -14.80
CA ASP A 292 -11.20 27.74 -13.43
C ASP A 292 -10.07 27.83 -12.37
N CYS A 293 -8.82 27.52 -12.73
CA CYS A 293 -7.69 27.47 -11.79
C CYS A 293 -7.31 28.86 -11.25
N THR A 294 -7.33 29.00 -9.93
CA THR A 294 -6.75 30.14 -9.21
C THR A 294 -5.28 29.88 -8.85
N ALA A 295 -4.68 30.71 -8.00
CA ALA A 295 -3.38 30.43 -7.40
C ALA A 295 -3.35 29.10 -6.63
N SER A 296 -4.48 28.69 -6.04
CA SER A 296 -4.63 27.46 -5.25
C SER A 296 -5.07 26.24 -6.09
N GLY A 297 -5.53 26.44 -7.32
CA GLY A 297 -6.00 25.38 -8.22
C GLY A 297 -7.52 25.38 -8.44
N ALA A 298 -8.03 24.30 -9.03
CA ALA A 298 -9.45 24.06 -9.27
C ALA A 298 -9.79 22.56 -9.23
N GLN A 299 -11.08 22.28 -9.07
CA GLN A 299 -11.66 20.94 -9.15
C GLN A 299 -12.83 20.92 -10.14
N ALA A 300 -12.96 19.82 -10.86
CA ALA A 300 -14.19 19.40 -11.48
C ALA A 300 -14.69 18.14 -10.76
N VAL A 301 -15.92 18.19 -10.27
CA VAL A 301 -16.55 17.12 -9.50
C VAL A 301 -17.68 16.53 -10.33
N TRP A 302 -17.58 15.26 -10.69
CA TRP A 302 -18.69 14.51 -11.27
C TRP A 302 -19.57 14.01 -10.13
N ARG A 303 -20.80 14.52 -10.10
CA ARG A 303 -21.83 14.11 -9.14
C ARG A 303 -23.17 14.07 -9.84
N ASP A 304 -23.89 12.98 -9.63
CA ASP A 304 -25.24 12.79 -10.14
C ASP A 304 -25.34 12.99 -11.68
N GLY A 305 -24.42 12.37 -12.43
CA GLY A 305 -24.44 12.46 -13.89
C GLY A 305 -24.01 13.80 -14.49
N ARG A 306 -23.42 14.71 -13.68
CA ARG A 306 -23.07 16.07 -14.10
C ARG A 306 -21.71 16.51 -13.55
N TRP A 307 -20.96 17.25 -14.37
CA TRP A 307 -19.76 17.97 -13.95
C TRP A 307 -20.08 19.31 -13.26
N TRP A 308 -19.50 19.49 -12.08
CA TRP A 308 -19.53 20.72 -11.29
C TRP A 308 -18.12 21.29 -11.19
N HIS A 309 -17.93 22.48 -11.74
CA HIS A 309 -16.64 23.17 -11.79
C HIS A 309 -16.52 24.16 -10.63
N THR A 310 -15.40 24.13 -9.91
CA THR A 310 -15.20 24.98 -8.74
C THR A 310 -13.72 25.35 -8.55
N ALA A 311 -13.46 26.63 -8.32
CA ALA A 311 -12.14 27.11 -7.95
C ALA A 311 -11.79 26.70 -6.52
N LEU A 312 -10.51 26.45 -6.24
CA LEU A 312 -10.04 26.27 -4.87
C LEU A 312 -9.66 27.62 -4.24
N ARG A 313 -9.97 27.77 -2.96
CA ARG A 313 -9.66 28.97 -2.15
C ARG A 313 -9.07 28.56 -0.81
N CYS A 314 -8.21 29.41 -0.28
CA CYS A 314 -7.76 29.29 1.11
C CYS A 314 -8.95 29.55 2.06
N GLY A 315 -9.16 28.65 3.02
CA GLY A 315 -10.12 28.82 4.10
C GLY A 315 -9.53 29.54 5.30
N GLU A 316 -10.30 29.60 6.39
CA GLU A 316 -9.82 30.13 7.67
C GLU A 316 -8.69 29.25 8.25
N PRO A 317 -7.62 29.85 8.80
CA PRO A 317 -6.56 29.10 9.46
C PRO A 317 -7.10 28.22 10.59
N VAL A 318 -6.74 26.94 10.58
CA VAL A 318 -7.10 25.97 11.61
C VAL A 318 -5.89 25.68 12.47
N GLU A 319 -6.04 25.92 13.76
CA GLU A 319 -5.04 25.58 14.76
C GLU A 319 -5.21 24.12 15.21
N THR A 320 -4.12 23.37 15.20
CA THR A 320 -4.05 22.00 15.71
C THR A 320 -2.92 21.88 16.72
N LEU A 321 -3.21 21.28 17.87
CA LEU A 321 -2.23 21.01 18.92
C LEU A 321 -1.81 19.54 18.84
N VAL A 322 -0.54 19.29 18.55
CA VAL A 322 0.01 17.94 18.39
C VAL A 322 1.09 17.71 19.44
N GLU A 323 0.81 16.81 20.39
CA GLU A 323 1.83 16.33 21.33
C GLU A 323 2.92 15.56 20.56
N GLN A 324 4.16 15.93 20.81
CA GLN A 324 5.33 15.31 20.22
C GLN A 324 5.88 14.24 21.18
N PRO A 325 6.60 13.23 20.66
CA PRO A 325 7.35 12.29 21.51
C PRO A 325 8.36 12.96 22.47
N THR A 326 8.72 14.23 22.22
CA THR A 326 9.54 15.03 23.14
C THR A 326 8.79 15.50 24.40
N GLY A 327 7.48 15.31 24.48
CA GLY A 327 6.61 15.85 25.54
C GLY A 327 6.19 17.31 25.32
N GLN A 328 6.61 17.94 24.23
CA GLN A 328 6.15 19.28 23.85
C GLN A 328 4.85 19.20 23.04
N VAL A 329 4.01 20.22 23.15
CA VAL A 329 2.81 20.40 22.34
C VAL A 329 3.13 21.42 21.24
N VAL A 330 3.02 20.99 19.99
CA VAL A 330 3.25 21.85 18.83
C VAL A 330 1.92 22.36 18.31
N ARG A 331 1.79 23.68 18.27
CA ARG A 331 0.69 24.42 17.67
C ARG A 331 0.95 24.62 16.20
N ARG A 332 0.21 23.93 15.33
CA ARG A 332 0.29 24.05 13.87
C ARG A 332 -0.93 24.80 13.36
N THR A 333 -0.71 25.87 12.60
CA THR A 333 -1.79 26.69 12.04
C THR A 333 -1.85 26.50 10.54
N ARG A 334 -2.60 25.52 10.06
CA ARG A 334 -2.73 25.26 8.62
C ARG A 334 -3.84 26.09 8.00
N VAL A 335 -3.72 26.43 6.72
CA VAL A 335 -4.78 27.10 5.95
C VAL A 335 -5.39 26.05 5.00
N PRO A 336 -6.51 25.41 5.37
CA PRO A 336 -7.11 24.36 4.55
C PRO A 336 -7.64 24.93 3.24
N LEU A 337 -7.60 24.14 2.18
CA LEU A 337 -8.27 24.49 0.93
C LEU A 337 -9.77 24.19 1.02
N ARG A 338 -10.57 25.03 0.37
CA ARG A 338 -12.02 24.87 0.27
C ARG A 338 -12.47 25.07 -1.18
N ARG A 339 -13.53 24.38 -1.56
CA ARG A 339 -14.24 24.65 -2.81
C ARG A 339 -14.92 26.02 -2.70
N ALA A 340 -14.82 26.84 -3.74
CA ALA A 340 -15.50 28.13 -3.81
C ALA A 340 -17.03 27.96 -3.79
N ALA A 341 -17.50 26.91 -4.45
CA ALA A 341 -18.86 26.42 -4.40
C ALA A 341 -18.83 24.89 -4.25
N GLU A 342 -19.55 24.36 -3.27
CA GLU A 342 -19.77 22.92 -3.11
C GLU A 342 -20.86 22.48 -4.10
N PRO A 343 -20.73 21.33 -4.77
CA PRO A 343 -21.83 20.78 -5.55
C PRO A 343 -23.05 20.54 -4.64
N PRO A 344 -24.28 20.70 -5.16
CA PRO A 344 -25.48 20.48 -4.35
C PRO A 344 -25.58 19.03 -3.85
N ASP A 345 -26.32 18.85 -2.77
CA ASP A 345 -26.65 17.51 -2.25
C ASP A 345 -27.41 16.73 -3.33
N PRO A 346 -26.98 15.50 -3.64
CA PRO A 346 -27.66 14.67 -4.62
C PRO A 346 -28.94 14.05 -4.01
N PRO A 347 -29.94 13.69 -4.83
CA PRO A 347 -31.24 13.22 -4.35
C PRO A 347 -31.19 11.89 -3.59
N TRP A 348 -30.15 11.08 -3.79
CA TRP A 348 -29.93 9.83 -3.09
C TRP A 348 -29.31 9.99 -1.69
N LEU A 349 -28.98 11.22 -1.27
CA LEU A 349 -28.39 11.51 0.03
C LEU A 349 -29.48 11.84 1.06
N GLY A 350 -29.76 10.88 1.96
CA GLY A 350 -30.82 10.94 2.96
C GLY A 350 -30.43 11.65 4.26
N GLU A 351 -31.09 11.32 5.36
CA GLU A 351 -30.86 11.89 6.69
C GLU A 351 -29.46 11.55 7.28
N PRO A 352 -28.94 12.33 8.24
CA PRO A 352 -27.71 11.98 8.94
C PRO A 352 -27.78 10.61 9.63
N VAL A 353 -26.70 9.84 9.56
CA VAL A 353 -26.59 8.56 10.27
C VAL A 353 -26.51 8.82 11.77
N PRO A 354 -27.39 8.22 12.60
CA PRO A 354 -27.33 8.37 14.05
C PRO A 354 -25.98 7.90 14.61
N TRP A 355 -25.47 8.62 15.62
CA TRP A 355 -24.20 8.30 16.26
C TRP A 355 -24.24 8.64 17.75
N ARG A 356 -23.29 8.08 18.50
CA ARG A 356 -23.03 8.43 19.91
C ARG A 356 -21.56 8.76 20.13
N SER A 357 -21.26 9.53 21.18
CA SER A 357 -19.89 9.80 21.58
C SER A 357 -19.14 8.50 21.89
N CYS A 358 -17.88 8.41 21.43
CA CYS A 358 -17.03 7.27 21.72
C CYS A 358 -16.76 7.18 23.24
N PRO A 359 -17.07 6.05 23.90
CA PRO A 359 -16.86 5.92 25.34
C PRO A 359 -15.37 5.91 25.72
N ASP A 360 -14.48 5.52 24.81
CA ASP A 360 -13.04 5.43 25.05
C ASP A 360 -12.31 6.75 24.81
N CYS A 361 -12.93 7.69 24.10
CA CYS A 361 -12.37 9.02 23.88
C CYS A 361 -12.69 9.92 25.08
N ARG A 362 -11.83 9.92 26.10
CA ARG A 362 -11.91 10.91 27.20
C ARG A 362 -11.46 12.30 26.72
N PRO A 363 -12.11 13.40 27.15
CA PRO A 363 -11.77 14.76 26.71
C PRO A 363 -10.41 15.28 27.20
N ALA A 364 -9.76 14.61 28.16
CA ALA A 364 -8.61 15.17 28.90
C ALA A 364 -7.21 14.68 28.45
N ARG A 365 -7.10 13.74 27.52
CA ARG A 365 -5.79 13.31 26.98
C ARG A 365 -5.89 12.98 25.49
N PRO A 366 -5.27 13.77 24.60
CA PRO A 366 -5.01 13.32 23.25
C PRO A 366 -4.01 12.16 23.32
N SER A 367 -4.47 10.95 23.03
CA SER A 367 -3.57 9.82 22.79
C SER A 367 -2.87 10.04 21.44
N ALA A 368 -1.57 9.77 21.37
CA ALA A 368 -0.82 9.74 20.11
C ALA A 368 -1.30 8.63 19.15
N LEU A 369 -2.02 7.63 19.68
CA LEU A 369 -2.63 6.53 18.92
C LEU A 369 -4.11 6.82 18.64
N THR A 370 -4.54 6.53 17.41
CA THR A 370 -5.96 6.58 17.02
C THR A 370 -6.77 5.63 17.90
N CYS A 371 -7.92 6.10 18.38
CA CYS A 371 -8.80 5.27 19.21
C CYS A 371 -9.30 4.09 18.39
N THR A 372 -9.00 2.86 18.82
CA THR A 372 -9.40 1.64 18.13
C THR A 372 -10.90 1.44 18.04
N THR A 373 -11.70 2.16 18.84
CA THR A 373 -13.17 2.04 18.87
C THR A 373 -13.88 3.00 17.91
N CYS A 374 -13.31 4.18 17.64
CA CYS A 374 -13.92 5.16 16.73
C CYS A 374 -13.03 5.59 15.56
N GLY A 375 -11.79 5.08 15.49
CA GLY A 375 -10.80 5.53 14.51
C GLY A 375 -10.27 6.94 14.74
N GLY A 376 -10.48 7.52 15.93
CA GLY A 376 -10.15 8.91 16.22
C GLY A 376 -11.24 9.94 15.88
N THR A 377 -12.36 9.53 15.27
CA THR A 377 -13.50 10.42 14.95
C THR A 377 -14.29 10.90 16.17
N ARG A 378 -14.09 10.24 17.32
CA ARG A 378 -14.87 10.39 18.56
C ARG A 378 -16.36 10.05 18.42
N ARG A 379 -16.77 9.49 17.28
CA ARG A 379 -18.15 9.09 16.99
C ARG A 379 -18.21 7.59 16.75
N VAL A 380 -19.25 6.95 17.30
CA VAL A 380 -19.60 5.57 16.99
C VAL A 380 -20.95 5.61 16.31
N HIS A 381 -20.97 5.26 15.03
CA HIS A 381 -22.20 5.25 14.23
C HIS A 381 -23.10 4.08 14.63
N LEU A 382 -24.41 4.31 14.61
CA LEU A 382 -25.43 3.31 14.93
C LEU A 382 -26.00 2.63 13.68
N ALA A 383 -25.39 2.89 12.53
CA ALA A 383 -25.60 2.15 11.30
C ALA A 383 -24.30 2.04 10.51
N ALA A 384 -24.18 0.98 9.73
CA ALA A 384 -23.15 0.80 8.72
C ALA A 384 -23.82 0.74 7.34
N LEU A 385 -23.31 1.55 6.41
CA LEU A 385 -23.73 1.59 5.01
C LEU A 385 -22.72 0.80 4.20
N ILE A 386 -23.17 -0.24 3.50
CA ILE A 386 -22.26 -1.16 2.82
C ILE A 386 -22.59 -1.13 1.33
N THR A 387 -21.60 -0.83 0.50
CA THR A 387 -21.72 -0.94 -0.94
C THR A 387 -20.85 -2.08 -1.43
N LEU A 388 -21.44 -3.11 -2.03
CA LEU A 388 -20.71 -4.19 -2.70
C LEU A 388 -20.75 -3.95 -4.21
N THR A 389 -19.64 -4.13 -4.92
CA THR A 389 -19.57 -3.84 -6.36
C THR A 389 -18.55 -4.70 -7.12
N ASP A 390 -18.82 -4.99 -8.39
CA ASP A 390 -17.83 -5.60 -9.31
C ASP A 390 -16.94 -4.56 -10.03
N LEU A 391 -17.05 -3.27 -9.67
CA LEU A 391 -16.36 -2.14 -10.31
C LEU A 391 -16.63 -1.99 -11.82
N ARG A 392 -17.72 -2.58 -12.30
CA ARG A 392 -18.13 -2.53 -13.71
C ARG A 392 -19.55 -2.04 -13.86
N HIS A 393 -20.52 -2.81 -13.36
CA HIS A 393 -21.94 -2.57 -13.63
C HIS A 393 -22.86 -3.07 -12.52
N ARG A 394 -22.38 -3.94 -11.61
CA ARG A 394 -23.18 -4.46 -10.50
C ARG A 394 -22.83 -3.72 -9.24
N VAL A 395 -23.87 -3.35 -8.50
CA VAL A 395 -23.75 -2.75 -7.18
C VAL A 395 -24.91 -3.18 -6.30
N VAL A 396 -24.64 -3.39 -5.02
CA VAL A 396 -25.65 -3.62 -3.98
C VAL A 396 -25.35 -2.68 -2.83
N HIS A 397 -26.35 -1.89 -2.43
CA HIS A 397 -26.27 -1.04 -1.24
C HIS A 397 -27.07 -1.67 -0.11
N LEU A 398 -26.42 -1.93 1.02
CA LEU A 398 -27.01 -2.47 2.23
C LEU A 398 -26.93 -1.45 3.34
N THR A 399 -27.90 -1.50 4.24
CA THR A 399 -27.89 -0.74 5.48
C THR A 399 -28.06 -1.70 6.64
N TRP A 400 -27.09 -1.71 7.56
CA TRP A 400 -27.19 -2.45 8.82
C TRP A 400 -27.39 -1.46 9.95
N ARG A 401 -28.44 -1.64 10.77
CA ARG A 401 -28.80 -0.72 11.85
C ARG A 401 -28.78 -1.42 13.21
N VAL A 402 -28.16 -0.77 14.19
CA VAL A 402 -28.22 -1.18 15.60
C VAL A 402 -29.67 -1.20 16.07
N GLY A 403 -30.03 -2.15 16.91
CA GLY A 403 -31.37 -2.29 17.49
C GLY A 403 -32.38 -2.98 16.56
N THR A 404 -31.95 -3.51 15.42
CA THR A 404 -32.81 -4.33 14.56
C THR A 404 -33.05 -5.68 15.26
N PRO A 405 -34.29 -6.05 15.63
CA PRO A 405 -34.55 -7.29 16.34
C PRO A 405 -34.25 -8.49 15.45
N GLU A 406 -33.31 -9.34 15.88
CA GLU A 406 -32.90 -10.52 15.13
C GLU A 406 -32.82 -11.73 16.05
N ALA A 407 -33.65 -12.74 15.80
CA ALA A 407 -33.57 -14.00 16.52
C ALA A 407 -32.48 -14.87 15.90
N VAL A 408 -31.35 -15.03 16.59
CA VAL A 408 -30.22 -15.86 16.14
C VAL A 408 -29.84 -16.89 17.20
N PRO A 409 -29.88 -18.20 16.86
CA PRO A 409 -29.47 -19.24 17.79
C PRO A 409 -27.95 -19.22 18.00
N ALA A 410 -27.51 -19.62 19.20
CA ALA A 410 -26.10 -19.81 19.48
C ALA A 410 -25.54 -21.00 18.68
N VAL A 411 -24.42 -20.78 17.99
CA VAL A 411 -23.69 -21.81 17.23
C VAL A 411 -22.64 -22.49 18.11
N SER A 412 -22.10 -21.77 19.10
CA SER A 412 -21.23 -22.34 20.13
C SER A 412 -21.21 -21.47 21.38
N VAL A 413 -20.73 -22.03 22.48
CA VAL A 413 -20.46 -21.29 23.73
C VAL A 413 -18.97 -21.39 24.02
N ARG A 414 -18.30 -20.23 24.15
CA ARG A 414 -16.86 -20.18 24.48
C ARG A 414 -16.64 -20.52 25.96
N PRO A 415 -15.43 -20.99 26.34
CA PRO A 415 -15.02 -21.02 27.74
C PRO A 415 -15.26 -19.64 28.39
N GLY A 416 -16.04 -19.60 29.48
CA GLY A 416 -16.51 -18.36 30.10
C GLY A 416 -17.96 -17.96 29.75
N GLY A 417 -18.73 -18.80 29.06
CA GLY A 417 -20.18 -18.64 28.89
C GLY A 417 -20.62 -17.65 27.80
N ARG A 418 -19.68 -17.06 27.06
CA ARG A 418 -20.00 -16.15 25.94
C ARG A 418 -20.51 -16.93 24.73
N ALA A 419 -21.73 -16.62 24.30
CA ALA A 419 -22.33 -17.21 23.11
C ALA A 419 -21.71 -16.63 21.83
N VAL A 420 -21.44 -17.50 20.87
CA VAL A 420 -21.14 -17.12 19.49
C VAL A 420 -22.38 -17.42 18.67
N VAL A 421 -22.90 -16.40 17.99
CA VAL A 421 -24.05 -16.51 17.08
C VAL A 421 -23.57 -16.36 15.64
N ARG A 422 -24.37 -16.84 14.69
CA ARG A 422 -24.16 -16.58 13.26
C ARG A 422 -25.34 -15.79 12.73
N LEU A 423 -25.06 -14.61 12.18
CA LEU A 423 -26.08 -13.74 11.64
C LEU A 423 -26.71 -14.30 10.34
N PRO A 424 -27.96 -13.90 10.02
CA PRO A 424 -28.61 -14.23 8.76
C PRO A 424 -27.84 -13.68 7.54
N GLY A 425 -28.11 -14.27 6.36
CA GLY A 425 -27.46 -13.92 5.09
C GLY A 425 -27.33 -12.43 4.80
N ARG A 426 -28.35 -11.62 5.09
CA ARG A 426 -28.35 -10.18 4.81
C ARG A 426 -27.32 -9.37 5.59
N TYR A 427 -26.78 -9.90 6.69
CA TYR A 427 -25.71 -9.28 7.50
C TYR A 427 -24.34 -9.95 7.31
N ARG A 428 -24.21 -10.83 6.31
CA ARG A 428 -22.97 -11.55 5.98
C ARG A 428 -22.51 -11.13 4.60
N LEU A 429 -21.35 -10.49 4.50
CA LEU A 429 -20.84 -10.08 3.18
C LEU A 429 -20.64 -11.29 2.25
N GLY A 430 -20.15 -12.41 2.78
CA GLY A 430 -19.94 -13.63 2.01
C GLY A 430 -21.22 -14.21 1.38
N ALA A 431 -22.39 -13.97 1.99
CA ALA A 431 -23.66 -14.43 1.41
C ALA A 431 -24.06 -13.67 0.14
N TRP A 432 -23.49 -12.48 -0.08
CA TRP A 432 -23.74 -11.66 -1.27
C TRP A 432 -22.75 -11.94 -2.41
N ALA A 433 -21.63 -12.63 -2.16
CA ALA A 433 -20.61 -12.91 -3.17
C ALA A 433 -21.18 -13.59 -4.44
N ALA A 434 -22.13 -14.51 -4.26
CA ALA A 434 -22.78 -15.23 -5.37
C ALA A 434 -23.54 -14.30 -6.33
N VAL A 435 -24.06 -13.15 -5.86
CA VAL A 435 -24.72 -12.14 -6.70
C VAL A 435 -23.76 -11.56 -7.75
N PHE A 436 -22.48 -11.49 -7.40
CA PHE A 436 -21.41 -11.00 -8.27
C PHE A 436 -20.68 -12.13 -9.02
N GLY A 437 -21.04 -13.39 -8.77
CA GLY A 437 -20.39 -14.55 -9.39
C GLY A 437 -18.97 -14.79 -8.88
N VAL A 438 -18.64 -14.30 -7.68
CA VAL A 438 -17.31 -14.48 -7.05
C VAL A 438 -17.43 -15.31 -5.78
N ARG A 439 -16.28 -15.75 -5.24
CA ARG A 439 -16.22 -16.46 -3.96
C ARG A 439 -16.27 -15.44 -2.81
N PRO A 440 -16.73 -15.81 -1.61
CA PRO A 440 -16.63 -14.95 -0.42
C PRO A 440 -15.21 -14.43 -0.18
N GLU A 441 -14.20 -15.25 -0.48
CA GLU A 441 -12.78 -14.93 -0.31
C GLU A 441 -12.26 -13.87 -1.29
N ASP A 442 -13.00 -13.62 -2.38
CA ASP A 442 -12.68 -12.58 -3.36
C ASP A 442 -13.27 -11.20 -2.97
N LEU A 443 -13.95 -11.11 -1.81
CA LEU A 443 -14.42 -9.84 -1.28
C LEU A 443 -13.30 -9.12 -0.52
N ALA A 444 -13.02 -7.87 -0.91
CA ALA A 444 -12.01 -7.03 -0.26
C ALA A 444 -12.54 -5.62 -0.01
N GLU A 445 -11.94 -4.90 0.93
CA GLU A 445 -12.21 -3.47 1.09
C GLU A 445 -11.74 -2.72 -0.16
N ALA A 446 -12.60 -1.85 -0.69
CA ALA A 446 -12.34 -1.11 -1.92
C ALA A 446 -11.23 -0.05 -1.77
N ASP A 447 -10.99 0.37 -0.54
CA ASP A 447 -9.93 1.31 -0.17
C ASP A 447 -8.65 0.54 0.22
N GLY A 448 -7.70 0.45 -0.71
CA GLY A 448 -6.41 -0.19 -0.46
C GLY A 448 -6.41 -1.73 -0.49
N GLY A 449 -7.55 -2.37 -0.75
CA GLY A 449 -7.61 -3.83 -0.96
C GLY A 449 -7.43 -4.66 0.31
N HIS A 450 -7.69 -4.08 1.49
CA HIS A 450 -7.54 -4.81 2.75
C HIS A 450 -8.51 -5.99 2.86
N ASP A 451 -8.03 -7.08 3.42
CA ASP A 451 -8.84 -8.28 3.67
C ASP A 451 -9.95 -7.94 4.69
N LEU A 452 -11.18 -8.30 4.35
CA LEU A 452 -12.31 -8.14 5.27
C LEU A 452 -12.16 -9.10 6.44
N PRO A 453 -12.41 -8.67 7.70
CA PRO A 453 -12.38 -9.57 8.85
C PRO A 453 -13.28 -10.79 8.60
N PRO A 454 -12.79 -12.03 8.80
CA PRO A 454 -13.57 -13.23 8.51
C PRO A 454 -14.91 -13.27 9.26
N ASP A 455 -14.93 -12.72 10.47
CA ASP A 455 -16.15 -12.60 11.28
C ASP A 455 -17.19 -11.68 10.63
N VAL A 456 -16.76 -10.59 9.98
CA VAL A 456 -17.65 -9.70 9.23
C VAL A 456 -18.16 -10.38 7.96
N ARG A 457 -17.27 -11.10 7.26
CA ARG A 457 -17.59 -11.84 6.04
C ARG A 457 -18.61 -12.96 6.29
N GLU A 458 -18.38 -13.76 7.32
CA GLU A 458 -19.20 -14.94 7.67
C GLU A 458 -20.33 -14.64 8.66
N GLY A 459 -20.33 -13.44 9.25
CA GLY A 459 -21.26 -12.96 10.28
C GLY A 459 -21.25 -13.77 11.58
N TYR A 460 -20.08 -14.27 11.99
CA TYR A 460 -19.92 -14.85 13.32
C TYR A 460 -19.65 -13.75 14.33
N VAL A 461 -20.49 -13.67 15.36
CA VAL A 461 -20.41 -12.60 16.36
C VAL A 461 -20.28 -13.24 17.75
N ALA A 462 -19.23 -12.87 18.46
CA ALA A 462 -19.08 -13.21 19.87
C ALA A 462 -19.82 -12.18 20.73
N LEU A 463 -20.88 -12.60 21.43
CA LEU A 463 -21.66 -11.70 22.25
C LEU A 463 -20.94 -11.39 23.58
N PRO A 464 -20.88 -10.11 23.99
CA PRO A 464 -20.21 -9.74 25.23
C PRO A 464 -20.98 -10.21 26.48
N TRP A 465 -22.31 -10.35 26.39
CA TRP A 465 -23.21 -10.93 27.41
C TRP A 465 -24.46 -11.53 26.76
N ALA A 466 -25.22 -12.33 27.52
CA ALA A 466 -26.48 -12.91 27.05
C ALA A 466 -27.52 -11.81 26.76
N GLY A 467 -28.14 -11.83 25.58
CA GLY A 467 -29.13 -10.83 25.16
C GLY A 467 -28.54 -9.54 24.56
N ALA A 468 -27.22 -9.46 24.37
CA ALA A 468 -26.62 -8.37 23.59
C ALA A 468 -27.15 -8.36 22.15
N ASP A 469 -27.27 -7.17 21.54
CA ASP A 469 -27.72 -7.00 20.15
C ASP A 469 -26.65 -7.51 19.17
N PRO A 470 -26.88 -8.64 18.49
CA PRO A 470 -25.89 -9.26 17.61
C PRO A 470 -25.63 -8.42 16.35
N VAL A 471 -26.65 -7.71 15.83
CA VAL A 471 -26.49 -6.81 14.69
C VAL A 471 -25.71 -5.57 15.12
N GLY A 472 -25.96 -5.08 16.33
CA GLY A 472 -25.22 -3.97 16.90
C GLY A 472 -23.73 -4.26 17.15
N GLU A 473 -23.39 -5.49 17.55
CA GLU A 473 -21.99 -5.95 17.60
C GLU A 473 -21.38 -6.08 16.20
N GLN A 474 -22.12 -6.57 15.21
CA GLN A 474 -21.65 -6.63 13.82
C GLN A 474 -21.38 -5.25 13.24
N VAL A 475 -22.28 -4.27 13.44
CA VAL A 475 -22.07 -2.88 13.01
C VAL A 475 -20.82 -2.29 13.67
N ARG A 476 -20.57 -2.61 14.95
CA ARG A 476 -19.34 -2.20 15.64
C ARG A 476 -18.10 -2.89 15.10
N ALA A 477 -18.17 -4.17 14.72
CA ALA A 477 -17.06 -4.90 14.14
C ALA A 477 -16.71 -4.42 12.72
N VAL A 478 -17.70 -4.00 11.94
CA VAL A 478 -17.53 -3.47 10.58
C VAL A 478 -16.80 -2.14 10.58
N GLY A 479 -16.87 -1.36 11.66
CA GLY A 479 -15.91 -0.29 11.79
C GLY A 479 -16.14 0.70 12.94
N PRO A 480 -15.15 0.79 13.83
CA PRO A 480 -14.41 2.03 14.05
C PRO A 480 -13.93 2.64 12.72
N ALA A 481 -13.92 3.98 12.60
CA ALA A 481 -13.24 4.72 11.52
C ALA A 481 -13.84 4.75 10.09
N LEU A 482 -14.97 4.12 9.80
CA LEU A 482 -15.51 4.14 8.42
C LEU A 482 -15.77 5.57 7.92
N PRO A 483 -15.29 5.94 6.72
CA PRO A 483 -15.58 7.25 6.12
C PRO A 483 -17.09 7.42 5.96
N ALA A 484 -17.67 8.44 6.60
CA ALA A 484 -19.11 8.69 6.57
C ALA A 484 -19.99 7.46 6.94
N ALA A 485 -19.50 6.56 7.80
CA ALA A 485 -20.14 5.29 8.15
C ALA A 485 -20.32 4.31 6.97
N ARG A 486 -19.52 4.45 5.90
CA ARG A 486 -19.59 3.64 4.68
C ARG A 486 -18.42 2.65 4.59
N LEU A 487 -18.73 1.38 4.36
CA LEU A 487 -17.78 0.37 3.91
C LEU A 487 -18.04 0.09 2.42
N LEU A 488 -17.02 0.29 1.59
CA LEU A 488 -17.05 -0.11 0.19
C LEU A 488 -16.32 -1.44 0.03
N VAL A 489 -16.96 -2.40 -0.62
CA VAL A 489 -16.45 -3.75 -0.82
C VAL A 489 -16.38 -4.05 -2.31
N THR A 490 -15.22 -4.45 -2.79
CA THR A 490 -15.05 -4.97 -4.14
C THR A 490 -15.33 -6.46 -4.15
N ALA A 491 -16.06 -6.89 -5.16
CA ALA A 491 -16.38 -8.27 -5.48
C ALA A 491 -15.75 -8.60 -6.83
N VAL A 492 -14.42 -8.50 -6.88
CA VAL A 492 -13.62 -8.71 -8.08
C VAL A 492 -12.65 -9.84 -7.78
N ARG A 493 -12.75 -10.92 -8.56
CA ARG A 493 -11.75 -11.99 -8.47
C ARG A 493 -10.39 -11.40 -8.84
N PRO A 494 -9.38 -11.46 -7.96
CA PRO A 494 -8.03 -11.07 -8.33
C PRO A 494 -7.58 -11.88 -9.55
N ASP A 495 -6.94 -11.22 -10.50
CA ASP A 495 -6.42 -11.84 -11.73
C ASP A 495 -4.89 -11.73 -11.81
N PRO A 496 -4.17 -12.21 -10.78
CA PRO A 496 -2.71 -12.27 -10.84
C PRO A 496 -2.28 -13.34 -11.85
N PRO A 497 -1.02 -13.32 -12.30
CA PRO A 497 -0.44 -14.46 -12.99
C PRO A 497 -0.56 -15.74 -12.12
N PRO A 498 -0.67 -16.92 -12.73
CA PRO A 498 -0.61 -18.20 -12.02
C PRO A 498 0.64 -18.33 -11.13
N LEU A 499 0.52 -19.07 -10.02
CA LEU A 499 1.64 -19.31 -9.10
C LEU A 499 2.87 -19.91 -9.80
N ALA A 500 2.67 -20.72 -10.84
CA ALA A 500 3.75 -21.28 -11.66
C ALA A 500 4.55 -20.21 -12.42
N GLU A 501 3.91 -19.12 -12.87
CA GLU A 501 4.60 -18.00 -13.53
C GLU A 501 5.43 -17.21 -12.52
N LEU A 502 4.88 -16.94 -11.33
CA LEU A 502 5.63 -16.29 -10.25
C LEU A 502 6.80 -17.17 -9.77
N LEU A 503 6.61 -18.49 -9.69
CA LEU A 503 7.68 -19.44 -9.39
C LEU A 503 8.78 -19.37 -10.45
N ARG A 504 8.42 -19.38 -11.73
CA ARG A 504 9.39 -19.25 -12.81
C ARG A 504 10.16 -17.92 -12.73
N LEU A 505 9.48 -16.82 -12.42
CA LEU A 505 10.11 -15.51 -12.20
C LEU A 505 11.10 -15.55 -11.03
N ALA A 506 10.70 -16.09 -9.88
CA ALA A 506 11.55 -16.23 -8.70
C ALA A 506 12.83 -17.01 -9.01
N LEU A 507 12.70 -18.14 -9.70
CA LEU A 507 13.83 -18.97 -10.15
C LEU A 507 14.70 -18.27 -11.21
N GLY A 508 14.13 -17.39 -12.04
CA GLY A 508 14.87 -16.55 -12.98
C GLY A 508 15.74 -15.52 -12.25
N LEU A 509 15.17 -14.89 -11.22
CA LEU A 509 15.82 -13.89 -10.35
C LEU A 509 16.80 -14.49 -9.33
N ASP A 510 16.95 -15.82 -9.31
CA ASP A 510 17.75 -16.54 -8.32
C ASP A 510 17.28 -16.34 -6.87
N LEU A 511 15.96 -16.27 -6.69
CA LEU A 511 15.29 -16.14 -5.41
C LEU A 511 14.58 -17.44 -5.03
N ALA A 512 14.27 -17.57 -3.74
CA ALA A 512 13.32 -18.57 -3.25
C ALA A 512 11.90 -18.00 -3.27
N LEU A 513 10.94 -18.79 -3.77
CA LEU A 513 9.51 -18.56 -3.57
C LEU A 513 9.07 -19.36 -2.37
N VAL A 514 8.57 -18.71 -1.32
CA VAL A 514 8.01 -19.36 -0.14
C VAL A 514 6.49 -19.25 -0.20
N VAL A 515 5.82 -20.40 -0.18
CA VAL A 515 4.36 -20.48 -0.15
C VAL A 515 3.93 -21.05 1.19
N ASN A 516 3.24 -20.22 1.99
CA ASN A 516 2.66 -20.62 3.25
C ASN A 516 1.19 -20.99 3.04
N VAL A 517 0.75 -22.11 3.62
CA VAL A 517 -0.62 -22.61 3.49
C VAL A 517 -1.12 -23.19 4.80
N LEU A 518 -2.37 -22.89 5.15
CA LEU A 518 -3.04 -23.41 6.36
C LEU A 518 -4.48 -23.80 6.02
N ASP A 519 -4.81 -25.08 6.18
CA ASP A 519 -6.19 -25.57 5.98
C ASP A 519 -6.95 -25.62 7.30
N LEU A 520 -7.94 -24.74 7.46
CA LEU A 520 -8.81 -24.64 8.62
C LEU A 520 -10.21 -25.21 8.39
N ARG A 521 -10.51 -25.80 7.22
CA ARG A 521 -11.85 -26.31 6.88
C ARG A 521 -12.35 -27.39 7.84
N ARG A 522 -11.44 -28.12 8.47
CA ARG A 522 -11.72 -29.19 9.44
C ARG A 522 -11.19 -28.88 10.84
N HIS A 523 -10.85 -27.63 11.13
CA HIS A 523 -10.24 -27.27 12.40
C HIS A 523 -11.23 -27.47 13.56
N PRO A 524 -10.88 -28.21 14.63
CA PRO A 524 -11.80 -28.55 15.71
C PRO A 524 -12.10 -27.36 16.64
N ALA A 525 -11.25 -26.32 16.68
CA ALA A 525 -11.52 -25.15 17.51
C ALA A 525 -12.53 -24.21 16.83
N ALA A 526 -13.57 -23.85 17.60
CA ALA A 526 -14.57 -22.79 17.46
C ALA A 526 -14.95 -22.33 16.02
N PRO A 527 -16.25 -22.17 15.69
CA PRO A 527 -16.70 -21.77 14.35
C PRO A 527 -16.09 -20.45 13.83
N MET A 528 -15.64 -19.56 14.72
CA MET A 528 -14.90 -18.34 14.37
C MET A 528 -13.50 -18.58 13.83
N ARG A 529 -12.96 -19.79 13.85
CA ARG A 529 -11.63 -20.14 13.28
C ARG A 529 -11.72 -21.02 12.03
N ALA A 530 -12.93 -21.42 11.63
CA ALA A 530 -13.13 -22.18 10.40
C ALA A 530 -13.04 -21.24 9.18
N HIS A 531 -11.83 -20.79 8.84
CA HIS A 531 -11.57 -19.76 7.83
C HIS A 531 -11.26 -20.30 6.42
N GLY A 532 -11.61 -21.54 6.12
CA GLY A 532 -11.27 -22.12 4.82
C GLY A 532 -9.78 -22.46 4.72
N VAL A 533 -9.13 -22.09 3.62
CA VAL A 533 -7.68 -22.28 3.43
C VAL A 533 -7.03 -20.91 3.32
N LEU A 534 -6.05 -20.65 4.17
CA LEU A 534 -5.28 -19.41 4.17
C LEU A 534 -3.96 -19.58 3.41
N TRP A 535 -3.50 -18.50 2.78
CA TRP A 535 -2.30 -18.45 1.94
C TRP A 535 -1.41 -17.24 2.30
N SER A 536 -0.10 -17.39 2.14
CA SER A 536 0.85 -16.29 1.93
C SER A 536 1.86 -16.73 0.86
N VAL A 537 2.34 -15.79 0.06
CA VAL A 537 3.33 -16.02 -0.99
C VAL A 537 4.36 -14.90 -0.91
N GLU A 538 5.63 -15.26 -0.81
CA GLU A 538 6.73 -14.31 -0.59
C GLU A 538 7.97 -14.69 -1.38
N LEU A 539 8.75 -13.69 -1.81
CA LEU A 539 10.08 -13.87 -2.36
C LEU A 539 11.13 -13.63 -1.29
N ARG A 540 12.12 -14.51 -1.20
CA ARG A 540 13.21 -14.43 -0.22
C ARG A 540 14.56 -14.79 -0.83
N PRO A 541 15.68 -14.42 -0.20
CA PRO A 541 16.98 -15.01 -0.51
C PRO A 541 16.91 -16.55 -0.48
N PRO A 542 17.62 -17.26 -1.38
CA PRO A 542 17.60 -18.72 -1.41
C PRO A 542 17.93 -19.41 -0.08
N ALA A 543 18.86 -18.81 0.68
CA ALA A 543 19.32 -19.31 1.97
C ALA A 543 18.55 -18.74 3.17
N ALA A 544 17.52 -17.91 2.95
CA ALA A 544 16.75 -17.34 4.05
C ALA A 544 16.03 -18.46 4.83
N PRO A 545 16.06 -18.40 6.18
CA PRO A 545 15.31 -19.34 6.99
C PRO A 545 13.80 -19.11 6.85
N VAL A 546 13.02 -20.16 7.10
CA VAL A 546 11.59 -20.05 7.37
C VAL A 546 11.45 -19.62 8.84
N HIS A 547 10.66 -18.58 9.10
CA HIS A 547 10.43 -18.03 10.44
C HIS A 547 9.10 -18.50 11.00
N HIS A 548 9.03 -18.68 12.32
CA HIS A 548 7.80 -19.05 13.02
C HIS A 548 6.63 -18.05 12.82
N ASP A 549 6.92 -16.79 12.50
CA ASP A 549 5.95 -15.74 12.24
C ASP A 549 5.37 -15.78 10.82
N ASP A 550 5.83 -16.71 9.96
CA ASP A 550 5.41 -16.86 8.55
C ASP A 550 4.02 -17.49 8.41
N LEU A 551 3.04 -16.92 9.12
CA LEU A 551 1.69 -17.44 9.17
C LEU A 551 0.86 -16.93 7.97
N PRO A 552 0.19 -17.82 7.24
CA PRO A 552 -0.65 -17.42 6.12
C PRO A 552 -1.88 -16.65 6.62
N CYS A 553 -2.16 -15.51 5.99
CA CYS A 553 -3.23 -14.60 6.42
C CYS A 553 -4.28 -14.32 5.33
N ARG A 554 -4.01 -14.64 4.06
CA ARG A 554 -4.92 -14.31 2.94
C ARG A 554 -5.92 -15.41 2.68
N ALA A 555 -7.15 -15.04 2.37
CA ALA A 555 -8.23 -16.01 2.17
C ALA A 555 -8.18 -16.75 0.82
N SER A 556 -7.38 -16.29 -0.15
CA SER A 556 -7.21 -16.95 -1.44
C SER A 556 -5.75 -16.90 -1.90
N LEU A 557 -5.37 -17.88 -2.73
CA LEU A 557 -4.04 -17.91 -3.35
C LEU A 557 -3.87 -16.75 -4.32
N GLU A 558 -4.90 -16.42 -5.10
CA GLU A 558 -4.84 -15.32 -6.05
C GLU A 558 -4.56 -13.98 -5.34
N THR A 559 -5.19 -13.73 -4.19
CA THR A 559 -4.89 -12.55 -3.36
C THR A 559 -3.46 -12.57 -2.81
N ALA A 560 -2.95 -13.73 -2.38
CA ALA A 560 -1.59 -13.86 -1.89
C ALA A 560 -0.54 -13.60 -2.99
N VAL A 561 -0.78 -14.09 -4.21
CA VAL A 561 0.11 -13.83 -5.36
C VAL A 561 0.06 -12.36 -5.76
N ALA A 562 -1.12 -11.75 -5.85
CA ALA A 562 -1.25 -10.32 -6.14
C ALA A 562 -0.48 -9.48 -5.12
N HIS A 563 -0.66 -9.77 -3.83
CA HIS A 563 0.07 -9.06 -2.77
C HIS A 563 1.60 -9.22 -2.87
N CYS A 564 2.09 -10.41 -3.20
CA CYS A 564 3.52 -10.63 -3.42
C CYS A 564 4.07 -9.77 -4.56
N LEU A 565 3.28 -9.57 -5.63
CA LEU A 565 3.66 -8.75 -6.78
C LEU A 565 3.63 -7.25 -6.46
N ASP A 566 2.60 -6.81 -5.74
CA ASP A 566 2.44 -5.41 -5.30
C ASP A 566 3.56 -4.99 -4.34
N GLY A 567 4.10 -5.93 -3.56
CA GLY A 567 5.18 -5.69 -2.59
C GLY A 567 6.61 -5.95 -3.11
N LEU A 568 6.82 -6.17 -4.41
CA LEU A 568 8.15 -6.50 -4.95
C LEU A 568 9.19 -5.40 -4.71
N ASP A 569 8.78 -4.13 -4.79
CA ASP A 569 9.63 -2.96 -4.56
C ASP A 569 10.15 -2.89 -3.12
N VAL A 570 9.43 -3.49 -2.16
CA VAL A 570 9.83 -3.64 -0.76
C VAL A 570 10.60 -4.94 -0.52
N ALA A 571 10.12 -6.07 -1.05
CA ALA A 571 10.69 -7.40 -0.79
C ALA A 571 12.06 -7.61 -1.46
N LEU A 572 12.26 -7.11 -2.68
CA LEU A 572 13.51 -7.30 -3.41
C LEU A 572 14.71 -6.58 -2.75
N PRO A 573 14.59 -5.34 -2.25
CA PRO A 573 15.63 -4.73 -1.43
C PRO A 573 16.04 -5.54 -0.20
N GLU A 574 15.11 -6.24 0.46
CA GLU A 574 15.41 -7.08 1.63
C GLU A 574 16.25 -8.31 1.28
N THR A 575 16.31 -8.69 0.00
CA THR A 575 17.14 -9.80 -0.46
C THR A 575 18.61 -9.41 -0.70
N VAL A 576 18.91 -8.11 -0.67
CA VAL A 576 20.26 -7.59 -0.82
C VAL A 576 21.09 -7.92 0.42
N PRO A 577 22.33 -8.45 0.30
CA PRO A 577 23.17 -8.72 1.46
C PRO A 577 23.34 -7.47 2.34
N GLU A 578 23.14 -7.61 3.65
CA GLU A 578 23.28 -6.49 4.59
C GLU A 578 24.73 -5.98 4.70
N ASP A 579 25.71 -6.87 4.53
CA ASP A 579 27.13 -6.50 4.55
C ASP A 579 27.50 -5.79 3.25
N PRO A 580 27.90 -4.50 3.30
CA PRO A 580 28.30 -3.76 2.10
C PRO A 580 29.55 -4.34 1.41
N GLY A 581 30.37 -5.15 2.09
CA GLY A 581 31.51 -5.84 1.50
C GLY A 581 31.15 -7.06 0.65
N VAL A 582 29.92 -7.57 0.78
CA VAL A 582 29.40 -8.68 -0.02
C VAL A 582 28.71 -8.12 -1.27
N ALA A 583 29.00 -8.71 -2.43
CA ALA A 583 28.42 -8.28 -3.71
C ALA A 583 26.92 -8.61 -3.78
N VAL A 584 26.16 -7.72 -4.39
CA VAL A 584 24.80 -8.01 -4.83
C VAL A 584 24.87 -9.06 -5.95
N PRO A 585 24.06 -10.12 -5.90
CA PRO A 585 23.94 -11.07 -6.99
C PRO A 585 23.52 -10.38 -8.30
N VAL A 586 24.04 -10.85 -9.43
CA VAL A 586 23.72 -10.33 -10.79
C VAL A 586 23.00 -11.45 -11.56
N PRO A 587 21.72 -11.73 -11.25
CA PRO A 587 21.05 -12.90 -11.80
C PRO A 587 20.89 -12.78 -13.31
N ARG A 588 21.21 -13.84 -14.02
CA ARG A 588 20.96 -13.97 -15.46
C ARG A 588 20.30 -15.31 -15.73
N SER A 589 19.28 -15.30 -16.58
CA SER A 589 18.59 -16.50 -16.99
C SER A 589 17.97 -16.30 -18.36
N ASP A 590 18.15 -17.29 -19.23
CA ASP A 590 17.36 -17.39 -20.45
C ASP A 590 15.89 -17.71 -20.12
N ALA A 591 15.03 -17.60 -21.13
CA ALA A 591 13.64 -18.02 -21.05
C ALA A 591 13.52 -19.49 -20.59
N ARG A 592 12.58 -19.75 -19.69
CA ARG A 592 12.37 -21.08 -19.09
C ARG A 592 10.98 -21.61 -19.41
N PRO A 593 10.83 -22.95 -19.55
CA PRO A 593 9.51 -23.56 -19.58
C PRO A 593 8.78 -23.27 -18.26
N LEU A 594 7.45 -23.17 -18.35
CA LEU A 594 6.61 -23.03 -17.17
C LEU A 594 6.70 -24.31 -16.33
N PRO A 595 6.99 -24.22 -15.01
CA PRO A 595 6.97 -25.40 -14.15
C PRO A 595 5.54 -25.96 -14.05
N PRO A 596 5.37 -27.26 -13.72
CA PRO A 596 4.06 -27.83 -13.43
C PRO A 596 3.32 -27.04 -12.35
N ASP A 597 2.00 -26.93 -12.45
CA ASP A 597 1.18 -26.21 -11.47
C ASP A 597 1.35 -26.82 -10.07
N PRO A 598 1.93 -26.09 -9.09
CA PRO A 598 2.15 -26.63 -7.76
C PRO A 598 0.87 -26.66 -6.91
N VAL A 599 -0.19 -25.94 -7.31
CA VAL A 599 -1.38 -25.70 -6.46
C VAL A 599 -2.10 -26.98 -6.02
N PRO A 600 -2.35 -27.99 -6.89
CA PRO A 600 -2.97 -29.24 -6.46
C PRO A 600 -2.15 -29.98 -5.40
N GLY A 601 -0.82 -29.98 -5.53
CA GLY A 601 0.09 -30.58 -4.57
C GLY A 601 0.08 -29.87 -3.22
N LEU A 602 0.14 -28.53 -3.24
CA LEU A 602 0.09 -27.70 -2.03
C LEU A 602 -1.23 -27.89 -1.26
N ARG A 603 -2.37 -27.97 -1.97
CA ARG A 603 -3.68 -28.21 -1.33
C ARG A 603 -3.79 -29.59 -0.70
N ARG A 604 -3.22 -30.62 -1.34
CA ARG A 604 -3.20 -31.98 -0.80
C ARG A 604 -2.38 -32.05 0.49
N LEU A 605 -1.19 -31.45 0.46
CA LEU A 605 -0.30 -31.34 1.60
C LEU A 605 -0.97 -30.61 2.78
N ALA A 606 -1.58 -29.44 2.52
CA ALA A 606 -2.30 -28.68 3.54
C ALA A 606 -3.47 -29.47 4.16
N GLY A 607 -4.22 -30.21 3.34
CA GLY A 607 -5.35 -31.01 3.81
C GLY A 607 -4.95 -32.17 4.72
N GLN A 608 -3.74 -32.72 4.56
CA GLN A 608 -3.21 -33.78 5.42
C GLN A 608 -2.67 -33.26 6.76
N HIS A 609 -2.23 -32.01 6.80
CA HIS A 609 -1.83 -31.31 8.01
C HIS A 609 -2.85 -30.25 8.43
N ALA A 610 -4.14 -30.55 8.30
CA ALA A 610 -5.21 -29.61 8.63
C ALA A 610 -5.04 -29.04 10.06
N GLY A 611 -5.17 -27.72 10.18
CA GLY A 611 -4.95 -26.98 11.41
C GLY A 611 -3.52 -26.61 11.73
N ARG A 612 -2.53 -27.04 10.94
CA ARG A 612 -1.13 -26.64 11.09
C ARG A 612 -0.64 -25.86 9.88
N PRO A 613 0.04 -24.72 10.06
CA PRO A 613 0.63 -23.99 8.95
C PRO A 613 1.77 -24.80 8.34
N LEU A 614 1.88 -24.75 7.02
CA LEU A 614 2.99 -25.33 6.27
C LEU A 614 3.68 -24.25 5.43
N SER A 615 4.99 -24.35 5.28
CA SER A 615 5.76 -23.55 4.33
C SER A 615 6.40 -24.46 3.30
N VAL A 616 6.23 -24.12 2.03
CA VAL A 616 6.90 -24.80 0.93
C VAL A 616 7.82 -23.80 0.25
N ARG A 617 9.13 -24.08 0.30
CA ARG A 617 10.16 -23.25 -0.30
C ARG A 617 10.59 -23.86 -1.62
N PHE A 618 10.43 -23.11 -2.70
CA PHE A 618 10.94 -23.46 -4.02
C PHE A 618 12.16 -22.61 -4.34
N SER A 619 13.24 -23.25 -4.79
CA SER A 619 14.48 -22.59 -5.20
C SER A 619 15.12 -23.34 -6.35
N ARG A 620 16.24 -22.83 -6.90
CA ARG A 620 17.01 -23.57 -7.91
C ARG A 620 17.59 -24.88 -7.38
N ALA A 621 17.78 -25.01 -6.07
CA ALA A 621 18.27 -26.23 -5.42
C ALA A 621 17.17 -27.28 -5.22
N GLY A 622 15.90 -26.94 -5.52
CA GLY A 622 14.76 -27.84 -5.38
C GLY A 622 13.68 -27.29 -4.45
N CYS A 623 12.93 -28.20 -3.85
CA CYS A 623 11.77 -27.96 -3.00
C CYS A 623 12.03 -28.46 -1.57
N ALA A 624 11.72 -27.62 -0.58
CA ALA A 624 11.77 -28.00 0.84
C ALA A 624 10.42 -27.71 1.51
N VAL A 625 9.92 -28.66 2.30
CA VAL A 625 8.62 -28.59 2.97
C VAL A 625 8.82 -28.52 4.49
N TYR A 626 8.22 -27.51 5.11
CA TYR A 626 8.27 -27.26 6.55
C TYR A 626 6.86 -27.29 7.15
N ARG A 627 6.76 -27.78 8.38
CA ARG A 627 5.55 -27.68 9.20
C ARG A 627 5.82 -26.77 10.39
N HIS A 628 4.91 -25.85 10.68
CA HIS A 628 4.99 -25.03 11.88
C HIS A 628 4.34 -25.76 13.04
N ASP A 629 5.13 -26.04 14.06
CA ASP A 629 4.68 -26.53 15.37
C ASP A 629 4.95 -25.45 16.44
N ASP A 630 4.51 -25.68 17.69
CA ASP A 630 4.67 -24.70 18.78
C ASP A 630 6.14 -24.34 19.07
N ASP A 631 7.08 -25.25 18.77
CA ASP A 631 8.52 -25.07 18.92
C ASP A 631 9.19 -24.39 17.71
N GLY A 632 8.43 -24.08 16.65
CA GLY A 632 8.90 -23.46 15.42
C GLY A 632 8.78 -24.34 14.17
N PRO A 633 9.37 -23.91 13.04
CA PRO A 633 9.29 -24.64 11.77
C PRO A 633 10.18 -25.90 11.77
N LEU A 634 9.57 -27.06 11.53
CA LEU A 634 10.21 -28.36 11.38
C LEU A 634 10.30 -28.74 9.90
N LEU A 635 11.51 -29.00 9.39
CA LEU A 635 11.72 -29.55 8.06
C LEU A 635 11.15 -30.99 7.98
N LEU A 636 10.22 -31.21 7.07
CA LEU A 636 9.62 -32.53 6.83
C LEU A 636 10.37 -33.31 5.74
N VAL A 637 10.70 -32.65 4.63
CA VAL A 637 11.33 -33.27 3.47
C VAL A 637 12.00 -32.23 2.57
N GLU A 638 13.04 -32.66 1.85
CA GLU A 638 13.62 -31.96 0.70
C GLU A 638 13.54 -32.88 -0.53
N GLY A 639 13.35 -32.30 -1.70
CA GLY A 639 13.34 -33.03 -2.97
C GLY A 639 13.62 -32.10 -4.14
N ASP A 640 13.91 -32.67 -5.31
CA ASP A 640 14.25 -31.88 -6.51
C ASP A 640 13.08 -31.00 -6.98
N ASP A 641 11.85 -31.45 -6.74
CA ASP A 641 10.62 -30.71 -7.01
C ASP A 641 9.50 -31.08 -6.01
N LEU A 642 8.34 -30.44 -6.14
CA LEU A 642 7.19 -30.72 -5.28
C LEU A 642 6.64 -32.15 -5.47
N PRO A 643 6.47 -32.69 -6.69
CA PRO A 643 6.10 -34.10 -6.88
C PRO A 643 7.03 -35.08 -6.15
N ALA A 644 8.35 -34.90 -6.22
CA ALA A 644 9.33 -35.73 -5.53
C ALA A 644 9.20 -35.62 -4.00
N ALA A 645 9.04 -34.40 -3.48
CA ALA A 645 8.78 -34.17 -2.06
C ALA A 645 7.46 -34.83 -1.58
N LEU A 646 6.40 -34.74 -2.38
CA LEU A 646 5.12 -35.39 -2.08
C LEU A 646 5.22 -36.92 -2.13
N ALA A 647 5.97 -37.48 -3.08
CA ALA A 647 6.22 -38.92 -3.16
C ALA A 647 6.99 -39.43 -1.94
N ALA A 648 8.02 -38.70 -1.50
CA ALA A 648 8.78 -39.02 -0.29
C ALA A 648 7.91 -38.98 0.98
N LEU A 649 6.94 -38.06 1.06
CA LEU A 649 5.94 -38.02 2.13
C LEU A 649 4.81 -39.06 1.98
N ARG A 650 4.79 -39.85 0.90
CA ARG A 650 3.73 -40.82 0.55
C ARG A 650 2.36 -40.17 0.28
N LEU A 651 2.38 -39.03 -0.41
CA LEU A 651 1.22 -38.21 -0.73
C LEU A 651 1.00 -38.07 -2.25
N ALA A 652 1.79 -38.75 -3.08
CA ALA A 652 1.72 -38.71 -4.55
C ALA A 652 0.38 -39.21 -5.11
#